data_AF-A0A2E7Z2D3-F1
#
_entry.id   AF-A0A2E7Z2D3-F1
#
_cell.length_a   1.000
_cell.length_b   1.000
_cell.length_c   1.000
_cell.angle_alpha   90.00
_cell.angle_beta   90.00
_cell.angle_gamma   90.00
#
_symmetry.space_group_name_H-M   'P 1'
#
loop_
_entity.id
_entity.type
_entity.pdbx_description
1 polymer ?
#
loop_
_entity_poly.entity_id
_entity_poly.type
_entity_poly.pdbx_seq_one_letter_code
_entity_poly.pdbx_strand_id
1 'polypeptide(L)'
;MRKLLAVLLACLFLILFFVSMTVNQVVDTASKPDVIAGMLDDADAYDYVYDNIVGNLIHDVVGQGIEFDSGLDESAGPTVLTFDDSDAAAVAIIELIETLIPREYVQEKLEESLNGVFPYAQGGTDEFTIDLEVQERVRSVPGAVRKVVTDLDLTERLISDLLVPQFGQFTDQVSTQALGIEFTSQELEDDARLIFEAEWLEDQLFGATDQIIPYFAGDADSFNVVVQFDDRVVIVGQILKDKLGSEDTLYNLVFAQVVDPLIQQQVEQLTSVGYGVALTEDEVVEAFEIIAPRAWVQEQGLGVIDALIDYLIGRTDVFEYTVDLSERKTTAAEHLQDLARRKLESTVVSIPPCSSPADALAATQDLVSQQIPRCIAGGQSAVSLVLDAFGDALDAQVASFVESRIPSQISYSQADLGAQVSGDFGMIEDLRTHVIKGIRFTDQDLIDAMADENNPESRADAEQTLKILADGVIITEEHITDNLEPEALQQFNDARNYAGTALSVRRLLWVLILIPLFVIALIGGRGWPGRLKWAGGVAAVCALIVYGGIAVAWPFNDAAQEYVSDYGAEVSYEFRADYPRLSAELESPELTERFERAMNSWQQGWRNQTIPWIIGGIATWIAGFVLGLGSKRGISRGLGTVYKSSSAEEKAATAFSIPEKWSDDTEEARADAQILADEPEILDGEQAPPASGDDEPEPTVVQSDGEPSDEKPESPPAEKEEQPSDNESDEKPDGSSIG
;
A
#
# COMPACT_ATOMS: atom_id res chain seq x y z
N MET A 1 55.72 57.15 17.90
CA MET A 1 56.09 55.83 18.49
C MET A 1 54.97 55.28 19.37
N ARG A 2 55.03 55.20 20.72
CA ARG A 2 54.09 54.36 21.55
C ARG A 2 52.61 54.31 21.11
N LYS A 3 51.91 55.44 20.92
CA LYS A 3 50.52 55.46 20.43
C LYS A 3 50.34 54.85 19.04
N LEU A 4 51.28 55.08 18.13
CA LEU A 4 51.28 54.58 16.75
C LEU A 4 51.47 53.06 16.73
N LEU A 5 52.35 52.53 17.60
CA LEU A 5 52.54 51.09 17.77
C LEU A 5 51.32 50.42 18.43
N ALA A 6 50.62 51.10 19.34
CA ALA A 6 49.35 50.62 19.88
C ALA A 6 48.21 50.59 18.82
N VAL A 7 48.20 51.51 17.85
CA VAL A 7 47.28 51.46 16.70
C VAL A 7 47.62 50.33 15.74
N LEU A 8 48.90 50.09 15.44
CA LEU A 8 49.33 48.95 14.62
C LEU A 8 48.92 47.62 15.27
N LEU A 9 49.12 47.48 16.58
CA LEU A 9 48.63 46.33 17.33
C LEU A 9 47.09 46.23 17.36
N ALA A 10 46.35 47.34 17.31
CA ALA A 10 44.89 47.32 17.22
C ALA A 10 44.41 46.80 15.84
N CYS A 11 45.13 47.10 14.76
CA CYS A 11 44.86 46.48 13.44
C CYS A 11 45.13 44.97 13.46
N LEU A 12 46.23 44.53 14.09
CA LEU A 12 46.52 43.09 14.29
C LEU A 12 45.46 42.41 15.17
N PHE A 13 45.03 43.07 16.26
CA PHE A 13 43.96 42.59 17.11
C PHE A 13 42.64 42.46 16.34
N LEU A 14 42.29 43.43 15.49
CA LEU A 14 41.07 43.39 14.67
C LEU A 14 41.07 42.16 13.74
N ILE A 15 42.18 41.87 13.06
CA ILE A 15 42.30 40.72 12.17
C ILE A 15 42.17 39.41 12.96
N LEU A 16 42.90 39.27 14.08
CA LEU A 16 42.83 38.07 14.93
C LEU A 16 41.43 37.88 15.54
N PHE A 17 40.77 38.97 15.96
CA PHE A 17 39.43 38.98 16.52
C PHE A 17 38.38 38.60 15.48
N PHE A 18 38.48 39.11 14.24
CA PHE A 18 37.63 38.68 13.13
C PHE A 18 37.78 37.17 12.86
N VAL A 19 39.02 36.70 12.63
CA VAL A 19 39.30 35.29 12.34
C VAL A 19 38.80 34.36 13.44
N SER A 20 39.00 34.71 14.72
CA SER A 20 38.49 33.88 15.81
C SER A 20 36.98 33.99 16.01
N MET A 21 36.31 35.06 15.59
CA MET A 21 34.85 35.12 15.58
C MET A 21 34.28 34.23 14.47
N THR A 22 34.87 34.24 13.26
CA THR A 22 34.51 33.29 12.19
C THR A 22 34.74 31.84 12.63
N VAL A 23 35.92 31.53 13.16
CA VAL A 23 36.21 30.17 13.66
C VAL A 23 35.31 29.80 14.85
N ASN A 24 34.99 30.73 15.76
CA ASN A 24 34.09 30.44 16.87
C ASN A 24 32.63 30.23 16.40
N GLN A 25 32.15 30.93 15.36
CA GLN A 25 30.85 30.66 14.75
C GLN A 25 30.83 29.32 14.01
N VAL A 26 31.78 29.07 13.11
CA VAL A 26 31.87 27.80 12.36
C VAL A 26 31.95 26.62 13.32
N VAL A 27 32.75 26.72 14.38
CA VAL A 27 32.83 25.69 15.42
C VAL A 27 31.56 25.63 16.28
N ASP A 28 30.89 26.74 16.59
CA ASP A 28 29.61 26.67 17.32
C ASP A 28 28.50 25.99 16.51
N THR A 29 28.40 26.24 15.20
CA THR A 29 27.47 25.54 14.30
C THR A 29 27.83 24.07 14.14
N ALA A 30 29.12 23.75 14.01
CA ALA A 30 29.60 22.37 13.97
C ALA A 30 29.67 21.69 15.36
N SER A 31 29.17 22.33 16.44
CA SER A 31 29.21 21.78 17.80
C SER A 31 27.92 21.91 18.60
N LYS A 32 26.81 22.38 18.00
CA LYS A 32 25.53 22.59 18.69
C LYS A 32 24.36 22.23 17.76
N PRO A 33 23.58 21.19 18.08
CA PRO A 33 22.43 20.81 17.26
C PRO A 33 21.38 21.92 17.21
N ASP A 34 21.15 22.63 18.32
CA ASP A 34 20.22 23.79 18.42
C ASP A 34 20.50 24.90 17.39
N VAL A 35 21.74 25.02 16.89
CA VAL A 35 22.12 26.02 15.88
C VAL A 35 21.71 25.59 14.47
N ILE A 36 21.54 24.30 14.22
CA ILE A 36 21.06 23.74 12.93
C ILE A 36 19.54 23.57 12.97
N ALA A 37 19.00 23.02 14.06
CA ALA A 37 17.56 22.95 14.29
C ALA A 37 16.91 24.34 14.16
N GLY A 38 17.44 25.34 14.88
CA GLY A 38 16.98 26.73 14.77
C GLY A 38 17.19 27.38 13.40
N MET A 39 18.08 26.87 12.54
CA MET A 39 18.21 27.35 11.15
C MET A 39 17.15 26.76 10.22
N LEU A 40 16.65 25.56 10.52
CA LEU A 40 15.54 24.93 9.80
C LEU A 40 14.20 25.55 10.26
N ASP A 41 14.08 25.82 11.57
CA ASP A 41 12.95 26.51 12.20
C ASP A 41 12.81 27.97 11.71
N ASP A 42 13.89 28.78 11.76
CA ASP A 42 13.92 30.17 11.23
C ASP A 42 13.68 30.27 9.69
N ALA A 43 13.61 29.14 8.99
CA ALA A 43 13.32 29.04 7.56
C ALA A 43 11.95 28.43 7.25
N ASP A 44 11.16 28.07 8.26
CA ASP A 44 9.96 27.21 8.18
C ASP A 44 10.19 25.98 7.26
N ALA A 45 11.34 25.31 7.40
CA ALA A 45 11.81 24.29 6.45
C ALA A 45 10.95 23.02 6.45
N TYR A 46 10.46 22.58 7.62
CA TYR A 46 9.55 21.44 7.73
C TYR A 46 8.21 21.73 7.04
N ASP A 47 7.63 22.90 7.31
CA ASP A 47 6.39 23.35 6.66
C ASP A 47 6.56 23.47 5.15
N TYR A 48 7.69 24.02 4.67
CA TYR A 48 7.96 24.08 3.24
C TYR A 48 8.01 22.70 2.59
N VAL A 49 8.65 21.71 3.24
CA VAL A 49 8.74 20.33 2.74
C VAL A 49 7.36 19.66 2.69
N TYR A 50 6.55 19.75 3.75
CA TYR A 50 5.22 19.13 3.75
C TYR A 50 4.28 19.82 2.75
N ASP A 51 4.13 21.14 2.83
CA ASP A 51 3.13 21.88 2.07
C ASP A 51 3.47 21.98 0.57
N ASN A 52 4.76 22.08 0.22
CA ASN A 52 5.21 22.45 -1.13
C ASN A 52 6.03 21.37 -1.84
N ILE A 53 6.69 20.45 -1.12
CA ILE A 53 7.42 19.32 -1.74
C ILE A 53 6.54 18.07 -1.73
N VAL A 54 6.09 17.60 -0.57
CA VAL A 54 5.19 16.44 -0.45
C VAL A 54 3.83 16.77 -1.06
N GLY A 55 3.24 17.92 -0.74
CA GLY A 55 1.95 18.34 -1.29
C GLY A 55 1.91 18.36 -2.82
N ASN A 56 2.91 18.96 -3.47
CA ASN A 56 2.99 18.98 -4.93
C ASN A 56 3.32 17.60 -5.54
N LEU A 57 4.19 16.80 -4.89
CA LEU A 57 4.48 15.42 -5.33
C LEU A 57 3.21 14.56 -5.35
N ILE A 58 2.42 14.58 -4.27
CA ILE A 58 1.18 13.82 -4.17
C ILE A 58 0.16 14.32 -5.19
N HIS A 59 0.01 15.64 -5.38
CA HIS A 59 -0.87 16.18 -6.42
C HIS A 59 -0.45 15.80 -7.86
N ASP A 60 0.84 15.63 -8.14
CA ASP A 60 1.31 15.17 -9.46
C ASP A 60 1.04 13.67 -9.66
N VAL A 61 1.40 12.83 -8.68
CA VAL A 61 1.13 11.37 -8.70
C VAL A 61 -0.35 11.08 -8.85
N VAL A 62 -1.19 11.67 -7.97
CA VAL A 62 -2.65 11.49 -8.00
C VAL A 62 -3.27 12.11 -9.26
N GLY A 63 -2.63 13.14 -9.84
CA GLY A 63 -3.03 13.75 -11.11
C GLY A 63 -2.77 12.90 -12.36
N GLN A 64 -1.89 11.91 -12.27
CA GLN A 64 -1.65 10.92 -13.34
C GLN A 64 -2.47 9.64 -13.16
N GLY A 65 -2.94 9.37 -11.93
CA GLY A 65 -3.38 8.05 -11.52
C GLY A 65 -2.19 7.21 -11.06
N ILE A 66 -2.46 6.14 -10.32
CA ILE A 66 -1.41 5.25 -9.81
C ILE A 66 -1.39 4.00 -10.68
N GLU A 67 -0.24 3.72 -11.31
CA GLU A 67 -0.04 2.51 -12.11
C GLU A 67 0.31 1.31 -11.20
N PHE A 68 -0.33 0.17 -11.45
CA PHE A 68 -0.06 -1.10 -10.78
C PHE A 68 0.09 -2.21 -11.82
N ASP A 69 1.05 -3.11 -11.60
CA ASP A 69 0.94 -4.45 -12.17
C ASP A 69 -0.13 -5.23 -11.37
N SER A 70 -1.05 -5.88 -12.08
CA SER A 70 -2.08 -6.70 -11.45
C SER A 70 -1.58 -8.11 -11.11
N GLY A 71 -0.51 -8.58 -11.77
CA GLY A 71 -0.03 -9.97 -11.69
C GLY A 71 -0.98 -11.02 -12.27
N LEU A 72 -2.11 -10.61 -12.88
CA LEU A 72 -3.15 -11.52 -13.39
C LEU A 72 -2.94 -11.95 -14.84
N ASP A 73 -2.22 -11.16 -15.64
CA ASP A 73 -1.80 -11.50 -17.01
C ASP A 73 -0.53 -10.70 -17.39
N GLU A 74 0.59 -11.38 -17.64
CA GLU A 74 1.83 -10.76 -18.15
C GLU A 74 1.66 -10.09 -19.53
N SER A 75 0.56 -10.40 -20.24
CA SER A 75 0.20 -9.81 -21.54
C SER A 75 -0.58 -8.50 -21.40
N ALA A 76 -1.13 -8.20 -20.23
CA ALA A 76 -1.88 -6.99 -19.96
C ALA A 76 -0.94 -5.82 -19.66
N GLY A 77 -1.33 -4.61 -20.07
CA GLY A 77 -0.63 -3.38 -19.67
C GLY A 77 -0.85 -3.07 -18.18
N PRO A 78 -0.04 -2.19 -17.58
CA PRO A 78 -0.26 -1.73 -16.21
C PRO A 78 -1.67 -1.15 -16.07
N THR A 79 -2.35 -1.50 -14.98
CA THR A 79 -3.68 -0.99 -14.64
C THR A 79 -3.52 0.31 -13.87
N VAL A 80 -4.24 1.36 -14.27
CA VAL A 80 -4.14 2.69 -13.65
C VAL A 80 -5.39 2.95 -12.83
N LEU A 81 -5.26 3.10 -11.50
CA LEU A 81 -6.38 3.57 -10.67
C LEU A 81 -6.52 5.08 -10.81
N THR A 82 -7.76 5.55 -11.03
CA THR A 82 -8.08 6.93 -11.35
C THR A 82 -9.10 7.54 -10.39
N PHE A 83 -8.85 8.77 -9.94
CA PHE A 83 -9.68 9.47 -8.96
C PHE A 83 -10.54 10.54 -9.65
N ASP A 84 -11.87 10.54 -9.42
CA ASP A 84 -12.79 11.52 -10.03
C ASP A 84 -12.49 12.96 -9.61
N ASP A 85 -12.00 13.15 -8.38
CA ASP A 85 -11.49 14.40 -7.85
C ASP A 85 -10.05 14.17 -7.34
N SER A 86 -9.08 14.38 -8.24
CA SER A 86 -7.66 14.18 -7.95
C SER A 86 -7.06 15.23 -7.01
N ASP A 87 -7.68 16.41 -6.87
CA ASP A 87 -7.25 17.38 -5.85
C ASP A 87 -7.79 16.98 -4.46
N ALA A 88 -9.00 16.42 -4.35
CA ALA A 88 -9.51 15.84 -3.10
C ALA A 88 -8.75 14.56 -2.69
N ALA A 89 -8.45 13.68 -3.64
CA ALA A 89 -7.64 12.48 -3.40
C ALA A 89 -6.23 12.82 -2.90
N ALA A 90 -5.60 13.85 -3.48
CA ALA A 90 -4.32 14.34 -2.98
C ALA A 90 -4.42 14.87 -1.55
N VAL A 91 -5.48 15.61 -1.19
CA VAL A 91 -5.68 16.12 0.18
C VAL A 91 -5.81 15.00 1.21
N ALA A 92 -6.57 13.94 0.93
CA ALA A 92 -6.69 12.81 1.87
C ALA A 92 -5.38 12.01 2.00
N ILE A 93 -4.60 11.87 0.93
CA ILE A 93 -3.29 11.21 0.95
C ILE A 93 -2.24 12.09 1.66
N ILE A 94 -2.34 13.41 1.59
CA ILE A 94 -1.53 14.33 2.42
C ILE A 94 -1.92 14.16 3.90
N GLU A 95 -3.21 14.13 4.24
CA GLU A 95 -3.64 13.94 5.64
C GLU A 95 -3.27 12.54 6.18
N LEU A 96 -3.22 11.50 5.33
CA LEU A 96 -2.65 10.20 5.66
C LEU A 96 -1.17 10.33 6.08
N ILE A 97 -0.37 11.01 5.25
CA ILE A 97 1.07 11.21 5.52
C ILE A 97 1.26 12.02 6.81
N GLU A 98 0.47 13.07 7.05
CA GLU A 98 0.54 13.82 8.31
C GLU A 98 0.07 13.00 9.53
N THR A 99 -0.89 12.09 9.36
CA THR A 99 -1.37 11.21 10.45
C THR A 99 -0.33 10.14 10.81
N LEU A 100 0.33 9.56 9.80
CA LEU A 100 1.34 8.52 9.98
C LEU A 100 2.70 9.11 10.40
N ILE A 101 3.09 10.23 9.80
CA ILE A 101 4.39 10.89 9.98
C ILE A 101 4.12 12.40 10.18
N PRO A 102 3.75 12.84 11.40
CA PRO A 102 3.53 14.26 11.69
C PRO A 102 4.79 15.10 11.48
N ARG A 103 4.61 16.36 11.05
CA ARG A 103 5.72 17.30 10.84
C ARG A 103 6.51 17.55 12.13
N GLU A 104 5.83 17.56 13.28
CA GLU A 104 6.42 17.67 14.62
C GLU A 104 7.28 16.45 14.98
N TYR A 105 6.88 15.24 14.56
CA TYR A 105 7.65 14.01 14.79
C TYR A 105 8.93 14.00 13.95
N VAL A 106 8.88 14.49 12.70
CA VAL A 106 10.09 14.65 11.86
C VAL A 106 11.04 15.69 12.46
N GLN A 107 10.50 16.80 12.98
CA GLN A 107 11.30 17.79 13.71
C GLN A 107 11.93 17.18 14.97
N GLU A 108 11.14 16.55 15.85
CA GLU A 108 11.62 15.95 17.10
C GLU A 108 12.69 14.89 16.84
N LYS A 109 12.49 13.99 15.87
CA LYS A 109 13.48 12.95 15.53
C LYS A 109 14.69 13.48 14.79
N LEU A 110 14.59 14.57 14.03
CA LEU A 110 15.78 15.24 13.51
C LEU A 110 16.57 15.95 14.63
N GLU A 111 15.90 16.61 15.58
CA GLU A 111 16.56 17.24 16.72
C GLU A 111 17.21 16.20 17.65
N GLU A 112 16.55 15.06 17.93
CA GLU A 112 17.12 13.94 18.67
C GLU A 112 18.32 13.32 17.94
N SER A 113 18.20 13.05 16.63
CA SER A 113 19.28 12.56 15.78
C SER A 113 20.50 13.49 15.80
N LEU A 114 20.30 14.80 15.63
CA LEU A 114 21.36 15.80 15.71
C LEU A 114 22.00 15.81 17.12
N ASN A 115 21.21 15.66 18.19
CA ASN A 115 21.73 15.55 19.56
C ASN A 115 22.56 14.28 19.82
N GLY A 116 22.23 13.14 19.17
CA GLY A 116 23.01 11.90 19.25
C GLY A 116 24.28 11.90 18.41
N VAL A 117 24.19 12.33 17.14
CA VAL A 117 25.29 12.26 16.17
C VAL A 117 26.37 13.32 16.43
N PHE A 118 26.02 14.54 16.87
CA PHE A 118 27.01 15.61 17.05
C PHE A 118 28.07 15.31 18.12
N PRO A 119 27.75 14.78 19.31
CA PRO A 119 28.75 14.33 20.29
C PRO A 119 29.71 13.28 19.73
N TYR A 120 29.21 12.31 18.95
CA TYR A 120 30.03 11.27 18.33
C TYR A 120 30.97 11.85 17.28
N ALA A 121 30.45 12.61 16.32
CA ALA A 121 31.23 13.24 15.23
C ALA A 121 32.31 14.21 15.72
N GLN A 122 32.18 14.75 16.93
CA GLN A 122 33.19 15.60 17.58
C GLN A 122 34.25 14.82 18.39
N GLY A 123 34.10 13.50 18.56
CA GLY A 123 34.93 12.69 19.47
C GLY A 123 34.63 12.96 20.95
N GLY A 124 33.40 13.34 21.28
CA GLY A 124 32.91 13.55 22.65
C GLY A 124 32.26 12.30 23.26
N THR A 125 31.61 11.48 22.43
CA THR A 125 31.23 10.09 22.72
C THR A 125 31.93 9.15 21.74
N ASP A 126 32.05 7.88 22.12
CA ASP A 126 32.59 6.82 21.27
C ASP A 126 31.50 5.98 20.59
N GLU A 127 30.24 6.14 20.99
CA GLU A 127 29.05 5.50 20.41
C GLU A 127 27.94 6.56 20.25
N PHE A 128 26.91 6.26 19.46
CA PHE A 128 25.62 6.97 19.48
C PHE A 128 24.47 6.00 19.13
N THR A 129 23.25 6.44 19.44
CA THR A 129 22.00 5.72 19.16
C THR A 129 20.93 6.75 18.81
N ILE A 130 20.12 6.45 17.79
CA ILE A 130 18.92 7.21 17.41
C ILE A 130 17.77 6.20 17.40
N ASP A 131 16.75 6.41 18.23
CA ASP A 131 15.52 5.61 18.17
C ASP A 131 14.47 6.39 17.39
N LEU A 132 14.06 5.86 16.24
CA LEU A 132 13.03 6.49 15.42
C LEU A 132 11.61 6.22 15.93
N GLU A 133 11.39 5.28 16.87
CA GLU A 133 10.07 4.94 17.45
C GLU A 133 8.99 4.57 16.39
N VAL A 134 9.43 4.02 15.25
CA VAL A 134 8.58 3.72 14.07
C VAL A 134 7.39 2.80 14.41
N GLN A 135 7.53 1.89 15.38
CA GLN A 135 6.45 1.04 15.89
C GLN A 135 5.19 1.85 16.24
N GLU A 136 5.35 3.02 16.88
CA GLU A 136 4.21 3.84 17.32
C GLU A 136 3.56 4.61 16.15
N ARG A 137 4.28 4.79 15.04
CA ARG A 137 3.71 5.24 13.76
C ARG A 137 2.96 4.08 13.09
N VAL A 138 3.54 2.88 13.08
CA VAL A 138 2.91 1.65 12.56
C VAL A 138 1.58 1.36 13.27
N ARG A 139 1.49 1.54 14.60
CA ARG A 139 0.24 1.38 15.36
C ARG A 139 -0.88 2.36 14.99
N SER A 140 -0.60 3.49 14.31
CA SER A 140 -1.66 4.40 13.83
C SER A 140 -2.23 4.04 12.45
N VAL A 141 -1.53 3.19 11.69
CA VAL A 141 -1.92 2.76 10.32
C VAL A 141 -3.35 2.21 10.23
N PRO A 142 -3.87 1.35 11.14
CA PRO A 142 -5.22 0.80 11.01
C PRO A 142 -6.33 1.85 11.13
N GLY A 143 -6.07 2.98 11.79
CA GLY A 143 -7.00 4.12 11.82
C GLY A 143 -6.88 5.01 10.60
N ALA A 144 -5.65 5.25 10.14
CA ALA A 144 -5.37 6.12 9.00
C ALA A 144 -5.79 5.49 7.66
N VAL A 145 -5.54 4.20 7.45
CA VAL A 145 -5.99 3.44 6.26
C VAL A 145 -7.52 3.43 6.17
N ARG A 146 -8.21 3.14 7.29
CA ARG A 146 -9.69 3.20 7.34
C ARG A 146 -10.23 4.53 6.88
N LYS A 147 -9.67 5.63 7.40
CA LYS A 147 -10.08 6.98 7.00
C LYS A 147 -9.94 7.19 5.49
N VAL A 148 -8.77 6.90 4.92
CA VAL A 148 -8.50 7.14 3.48
C VAL A 148 -9.34 6.26 2.57
N VAL A 149 -9.55 4.99 2.92
CA VAL A 149 -10.38 4.06 2.15
C VAL A 149 -11.81 4.59 2.03
N THR A 150 -12.40 5.04 3.14
CA THR A 150 -13.76 5.58 3.16
C THR A 150 -13.84 7.02 2.59
N ASP A 151 -12.85 7.89 2.84
CA ASP A 151 -12.85 9.28 2.33
C ASP A 151 -12.66 9.36 0.80
N LEU A 152 -12.00 8.36 0.20
CA LEU A 152 -11.72 8.29 -1.25
C LEU A 152 -12.49 7.20 -2.00
N ASP A 153 -13.38 6.47 -1.32
CA ASP A 153 -14.18 5.38 -1.89
C ASP A 153 -13.30 4.33 -2.60
N LEU A 154 -12.18 3.95 -1.97
CA LEU A 154 -11.12 3.14 -2.63
C LEU A 154 -11.58 1.74 -3.02
N THR A 155 -12.58 1.19 -2.34
CA THR A 155 -13.18 -0.11 -2.70
C THR A 155 -14.06 0.02 -3.94
N GLU A 156 -14.84 1.09 -4.10
CA GLU A 156 -15.55 1.41 -5.34
C GLU A 156 -14.57 1.62 -6.52
N ARG A 157 -13.44 2.30 -6.29
CA ARG A 157 -12.33 2.42 -7.27
C ARG A 157 -11.78 1.06 -7.66
N LEU A 158 -11.51 0.19 -6.67
CA LEU A 158 -10.99 -1.15 -6.91
C LEU A 158 -11.97 -2.02 -7.72
N ILE A 159 -13.28 -1.91 -7.44
CA ILE A 159 -14.32 -2.57 -8.24
C ILE A 159 -14.28 -2.07 -9.68
N SER A 160 -14.40 -0.75 -9.88
CA SER A 160 -14.59 -0.14 -11.21
C SER A 160 -13.34 -0.19 -12.10
N ASP A 161 -12.16 0.15 -11.58
CA ASP A 161 -10.94 0.31 -12.39
C ASP A 161 -10.12 -1.00 -12.51
N LEU A 162 -10.29 -1.97 -11.59
CA LEU A 162 -9.56 -3.25 -11.60
C LEU A 162 -10.49 -4.48 -11.75
N LEU A 163 -11.45 -4.67 -10.85
CA LEU A 163 -12.19 -5.95 -10.79
C LEU A 163 -13.19 -6.10 -11.96
N VAL A 164 -13.87 -5.04 -12.39
CA VAL A 164 -14.80 -5.07 -13.54
C VAL A 164 -14.06 -5.44 -14.85
N PRO A 165 -12.93 -4.80 -15.23
CA PRO A 165 -12.13 -5.22 -16.37
C PRO A 165 -11.68 -6.69 -16.31
N GLN A 166 -11.18 -7.15 -15.16
CA GLN A 166 -10.69 -8.52 -14.97
C GLN A 166 -11.83 -9.55 -15.02
N PHE A 167 -12.97 -9.25 -14.40
CA PHE A 167 -14.17 -10.09 -14.43
C PHE A 167 -14.75 -10.19 -15.86
N GLY A 168 -14.68 -9.12 -16.65
CA GLY A 168 -15.01 -9.13 -18.07
C GLY A 168 -14.12 -10.08 -18.88
N GLN A 169 -12.79 -9.98 -18.73
CA GLN A 169 -11.84 -10.87 -19.42
C GLN A 169 -12.06 -12.34 -19.06
N PHE A 170 -12.26 -12.65 -17.77
CA PHE A 170 -12.56 -14.00 -17.31
C PHE A 170 -13.88 -14.52 -17.89
N THR A 171 -14.93 -13.70 -17.90
CA THR A 171 -16.25 -14.07 -18.41
C THR A 171 -16.23 -14.31 -19.93
N ASP A 172 -15.45 -13.54 -20.70
CA ASP A 172 -15.28 -13.79 -22.13
C ASP A 172 -14.49 -15.08 -22.45
N GLN A 173 -13.59 -15.50 -21.56
CA GLN A 173 -12.88 -16.77 -21.69
C GLN A 173 -13.74 -17.98 -21.29
N VAL A 174 -14.50 -17.88 -20.20
CA VAL A 174 -15.27 -19.01 -19.65
C VAL A 174 -16.70 -19.05 -20.20
N SER A 175 -17.48 -17.98 -20.00
CA SER A 175 -18.90 -17.95 -20.37
C SER A 175 -19.09 -17.83 -21.88
N THR A 176 -18.45 -16.86 -22.53
CA THR A 176 -18.64 -16.62 -23.97
C THR A 176 -18.07 -17.77 -24.82
N GLN A 177 -16.83 -18.21 -24.56
CA GLN A 177 -16.16 -19.20 -25.41
C GLN A 177 -16.51 -20.67 -25.10
N ALA A 178 -16.63 -21.06 -23.82
CA ALA A 178 -16.91 -22.46 -23.47
C ALA A 178 -18.42 -22.75 -23.34
N LEU A 179 -19.20 -21.83 -22.77
CA LEU A 179 -20.64 -22.02 -22.54
C LEU A 179 -21.53 -21.34 -23.59
N GLY A 180 -21.01 -20.43 -24.42
CA GLY A 180 -21.82 -19.68 -25.40
C GLY A 180 -22.77 -18.65 -24.75
N ILE A 181 -22.45 -18.17 -23.55
CA ILE A 181 -23.25 -17.22 -22.77
C ILE A 181 -22.56 -15.86 -22.79
N GLU A 182 -23.08 -14.93 -23.59
CA GLU A 182 -22.57 -13.55 -23.66
C GLU A 182 -23.14 -12.68 -22.52
N PHE A 183 -22.27 -11.98 -21.80
CA PHE A 183 -22.63 -10.94 -20.83
C PHE A 183 -22.37 -9.56 -21.44
N THR A 184 -23.29 -8.62 -21.23
CA THR A 184 -23.12 -7.23 -21.65
C THR A 184 -22.29 -6.45 -20.64
N SER A 185 -21.66 -5.35 -21.07
CA SER A 185 -20.80 -4.54 -20.18
C SER A 185 -21.54 -3.99 -18.95
N GLN A 186 -22.85 -3.75 -19.02
CA GLN A 186 -23.64 -3.33 -17.85
C GLN A 186 -23.91 -4.51 -16.90
N GLU A 187 -24.25 -5.69 -17.44
CA GLU A 187 -24.39 -6.89 -16.61
C GLU A 187 -23.07 -7.21 -15.90
N LEU A 188 -21.92 -7.15 -16.60
CA LEU A 188 -20.61 -7.34 -15.99
C LEU A 188 -20.29 -6.35 -14.87
N GLU A 189 -20.70 -5.08 -15.01
CA GLU A 189 -20.54 -4.07 -13.96
C GLU A 189 -21.46 -4.35 -12.77
N ASP A 190 -22.76 -4.55 -13.01
CA ASP A 190 -23.78 -4.82 -12.00
C ASP A 190 -23.47 -6.14 -11.23
N ASP A 191 -23.04 -7.19 -11.94
CA ASP A 191 -22.66 -8.49 -11.39
C ASP A 191 -21.36 -8.39 -10.57
N ALA A 192 -20.32 -7.70 -11.06
CA ALA A 192 -19.08 -7.51 -10.31
C ALA A 192 -19.31 -6.70 -9.03
N ARG A 193 -20.16 -5.67 -9.07
CA ARG A 193 -20.59 -4.89 -7.89
C ARG A 193 -21.35 -5.74 -6.87
N LEU A 194 -22.13 -6.72 -7.32
CA LEU A 194 -22.87 -7.65 -6.47
C LEU A 194 -21.96 -8.73 -5.86
N ILE A 195 -21.00 -9.24 -6.63
CA ILE A 195 -20.00 -10.22 -6.17
C ILE A 195 -19.04 -9.55 -5.19
N PHE A 196 -18.38 -8.46 -5.59
CA PHE A 196 -17.33 -7.77 -4.84
C PHE A 196 -17.87 -6.53 -4.11
N GLU A 197 -19.01 -6.68 -3.44
CA GLU A 197 -19.69 -5.65 -2.64
C GLU A 197 -18.72 -4.83 -1.77
N ALA A 198 -18.80 -3.50 -1.85
CA ALA A 198 -17.80 -2.59 -1.29
C ALA A 198 -17.59 -2.77 0.23
N GLU A 199 -18.66 -2.99 1.01
CA GLU A 199 -18.61 -3.25 2.46
C GLU A 199 -17.82 -4.54 2.77
N TRP A 200 -17.92 -5.57 1.92
CA TRP A 200 -17.15 -6.80 2.07
C TRP A 200 -15.66 -6.62 1.71
N LEU A 201 -15.36 -5.83 0.67
CA LEU A 201 -13.97 -5.46 0.34
C LEU A 201 -13.32 -4.61 1.45
N GLU A 202 -14.07 -3.67 2.03
CA GLU A 202 -13.61 -2.89 3.20
C GLU A 202 -13.31 -3.83 4.38
N ASP A 203 -14.21 -4.77 4.70
CA ASP A 203 -13.99 -5.78 5.74
C ASP A 203 -12.75 -6.66 5.48
N GLN A 204 -12.49 -7.06 4.22
CA GLN A 204 -11.28 -7.83 3.88
C GLN A 204 -10.01 -6.98 4.08
N LEU A 205 -10.02 -5.72 3.61
CA LEU A 205 -8.87 -4.81 3.67
C LEU A 205 -8.55 -4.38 5.12
N PHE A 206 -9.57 -4.06 5.91
CA PHE A 206 -9.42 -3.71 7.32
C PHE A 206 -9.07 -4.94 8.17
N GLY A 207 -9.68 -6.09 7.89
CA GLY A 207 -9.34 -7.37 8.52
C GLY A 207 -7.92 -7.86 8.20
N ALA A 208 -7.39 -7.54 7.02
CA ALA A 208 -5.98 -7.75 6.69
C ALA A 208 -5.07 -6.77 7.45
N THR A 209 -5.41 -5.48 7.44
CA THR A 209 -4.63 -4.42 8.11
C THR A 209 -4.51 -4.67 9.62
N ASP A 210 -5.61 -5.04 10.29
CA ASP A 210 -5.62 -5.32 11.73
C ASP A 210 -4.80 -6.56 12.12
N GLN A 211 -4.49 -7.46 11.19
CA GLN A 211 -3.65 -8.65 11.41
C GLN A 211 -2.18 -8.43 11.03
N ILE A 212 -1.93 -7.64 9.98
CA ILE A 212 -0.59 -7.33 9.49
C ILE A 212 0.12 -6.32 10.40
N ILE A 213 -0.59 -5.30 10.89
CA ILE A 213 0.03 -4.20 11.66
C ILE A 213 0.62 -4.64 13.02
N PRO A 214 -0.01 -5.52 13.82
CA PRO A 214 0.61 -6.04 15.05
C PRO A 214 1.96 -6.72 14.81
N TYR A 215 2.15 -7.40 13.68
CA TYR A 215 3.42 -8.00 13.30
C TYR A 215 4.50 -6.94 13.05
N PHE A 216 4.22 -5.95 12.19
CA PHE A 216 5.14 -4.84 11.93
C PHE A 216 5.41 -3.94 13.14
N ALA A 217 4.50 -3.91 14.14
CA ALA A 217 4.68 -3.17 15.39
C ALA A 217 5.51 -3.91 16.45
N GLY A 218 5.87 -5.18 16.23
CA GLY A 218 6.49 -6.05 17.23
C GLY A 218 5.54 -6.58 18.30
N ASP A 219 4.22 -6.40 18.11
CA ASP A 219 3.17 -6.85 19.03
C ASP A 219 2.72 -8.31 18.77
N ALA A 220 3.14 -8.93 17.66
CA ALA A 220 2.87 -10.32 17.29
C ALA A 220 4.04 -10.97 16.50
N ASP A 221 4.31 -12.26 16.74
CA ASP A 221 5.41 -13.00 16.09
C ASP A 221 5.15 -13.41 14.61
N SER A 222 3.88 -13.37 14.16
CA SER A 222 3.42 -13.90 12.85
C SER A 222 2.04 -13.35 12.49
N PHE A 223 1.67 -13.34 11.21
CA PHE A 223 0.30 -13.04 10.76
C PHE A 223 -0.24 -14.08 9.76
N ASN A 224 -1.56 -14.17 9.63
CA ASN A 224 -2.24 -15.06 8.67
C ASN A 224 -3.56 -14.41 8.23
N VAL A 225 -3.50 -13.59 7.20
CA VAL A 225 -4.69 -13.02 6.53
C VAL A 225 -5.40 -14.15 5.77
N VAL A 226 -6.73 -14.17 5.82
CA VAL A 226 -7.56 -15.17 5.11
C VAL A 226 -8.75 -14.46 4.46
N VAL A 227 -8.80 -14.46 3.13
CA VAL A 227 -9.92 -13.91 2.34
C VAL A 227 -10.89 -15.03 2.00
N GLN A 228 -12.15 -14.89 2.42
CA GLN A 228 -13.19 -15.94 2.29
C GLN A 228 -14.10 -15.71 1.09
N PHE A 229 -14.42 -16.78 0.36
CA PHE A 229 -15.19 -16.73 -0.90
C PHE A 229 -16.43 -17.63 -0.91
N ASP A 230 -16.79 -18.26 0.21
CA ASP A 230 -17.92 -19.19 0.33
C ASP A 230 -19.27 -18.52 0.03
N ASP A 231 -19.58 -17.39 0.69
CA ASP A 231 -20.78 -16.60 0.36
C ASP A 231 -20.71 -16.02 -1.06
N ARG A 232 -19.50 -15.65 -1.53
CA ARG A 232 -19.28 -15.02 -2.84
C ARG A 232 -19.55 -16.01 -4.00
N VAL A 233 -19.24 -17.30 -3.83
CA VAL A 233 -19.61 -18.37 -4.78
C VAL A 233 -21.13 -18.57 -4.85
N VAL A 234 -21.87 -18.41 -3.75
CA VAL A 234 -23.34 -18.48 -3.79
C VAL A 234 -23.92 -17.35 -4.63
N ILE A 235 -23.35 -16.15 -4.56
CA ILE A 235 -23.72 -14.99 -5.38
C ILE A 235 -23.44 -15.26 -6.87
N VAL A 236 -22.21 -15.67 -7.23
CA VAL A 236 -21.83 -16.03 -8.61
C VAL A 236 -22.76 -17.11 -9.18
N GLY A 237 -23.08 -18.13 -8.38
CA GLY A 237 -24.00 -19.19 -8.77
C GLY A 237 -25.42 -18.71 -9.01
N GLN A 238 -25.92 -17.73 -8.25
CA GLN A 238 -27.24 -17.13 -8.46
C GLN A 238 -27.27 -16.24 -9.72
N ILE A 239 -26.22 -15.44 -9.96
CA ILE A 239 -26.05 -14.65 -11.20
C ILE A 239 -26.12 -15.57 -12.43
N LEU A 240 -25.35 -16.66 -12.43
CA LEU A 240 -25.36 -17.63 -13.54
C LEU A 240 -26.74 -18.28 -13.73
N LYS A 241 -27.47 -18.57 -12.64
CA LYS A 241 -28.83 -19.12 -12.69
C LYS A 241 -29.84 -18.12 -13.29
N ASP A 242 -29.78 -16.84 -12.91
CA ASP A 242 -30.68 -15.82 -13.44
C ASP A 242 -30.38 -15.52 -14.92
N LYS A 243 -29.10 -15.46 -15.30
CA LYS A 243 -28.67 -15.36 -16.70
C LYS A 243 -29.19 -16.52 -17.55
N LEU A 244 -29.02 -17.76 -17.09
CA LEU A 244 -29.48 -18.96 -17.80
C LEU A 244 -31.01 -19.13 -17.81
N GLY A 245 -31.69 -18.64 -16.78
CA GLY A 245 -33.15 -18.58 -16.71
C GLY A 245 -33.79 -17.55 -17.66
N SER A 246 -33.02 -16.53 -18.08
CA SER A 246 -33.51 -15.47 -18.98
C SER A 246 -33.82 -15.99 -20.40
N GLU A 247 -34.93 -15.50 -20.98
CA GLU A 247 -35.36 -15.69 -22.39
C GLU A 247 -35.13 -17.08 -23.03
N ASP A 248 -35.39 -18.16 -22.27
CA ASP A 248 -35.15 -19.56 -22.66
C ASP A 248 -33.68 -19.93 -22.98
N THR A 249 -32.70 -19.10 -22.58
CA THR A 249 -31.26 -19.26 -22.85
C THR A 249 -30.75 -20.68 -22.57
N LEU A 250 -30.99 -21.21 -21.37
CA LEU A 250 -30.62 -22.58 -20.99
C LEU A 250 -31.27 -23.67 -21.87
N TYR A 251 -32.52 -23.47 -22.29
CA TYR A 251 -33.22 -24.43 -23.17
C TYR A 251 -32.62 -24.40 -24.58
N ASN A 252 -32.42 -23.20 -25.12
CA ASN A 252 -31.81 -22.99 -26.44
C ASN A 252 -30.37 -23.57 -26.48
N LEU A 253 -29.61 -23.37 -25.40
CA LEU A 253 -28.24 -23.90 -25.25
C LEU A 253 -28.23 -25.44 -25.22
N VAL A 254 -29.04 -26.06 -24.36
CA VAL A 254 -29.17 -27.53 -24.26
C VAL A 254 -29.63 -28.13 -25.59
N PHE A 255 -30.57 -27.51 -26.29
CA PHE A 255 -31.00 -28.02 -27.60
C PHE A 255 -29.90 -27.90 -28.65
N ALA A 256 -29.27 -26.73 -28.81
CA ALA A 256 -28.25 -26.50 -29.83
C ALA A 256 -26.94 -27.30 -29.60
N GLN A 257 -26.51 -27.48 -28.34
CA GLN A 257 -25.26 -28.16 -28.01
C GLN A 257 -25.41 -29.66 -27.70
N VAL A 258 -26.57 -30.12 -27.21
CA VAL A 258 -26.77 -31.51 -26.78
C VAL A 258 -27.79 -32.23 -27.65
N VAL A 259 -28.99 -31.68 -27.85
CA VAL A 259 -30.08 -32.40 -28.54
C VAL A 259 -29.82 -32.49 -30.05
N ASP A 260 -29.56 -31.35 -30.72
CA ASP A 260 -29.37 -31.31 -32.17
C ASP A 260 -28.20 -32.18 -32.65
N PRO A 261 -27.00 -32.18 -32.02
CA PRO A 261 -25.91 -33.07 -32.40
C PRO A 261 -26.24 -34.56 -32.17
N LEU A 262 -26.98 -34.90 -31.11
CA LEU A 262 -27.41 -36.28 -30.85
C LEU A 262 -28.45 -36.75 -31.86
N ILE A 263 -29.39 -35.89 -32.27
CA ILE A 263 -30.33 -36.18 -33.35
C ILE A 263 -29.56 -36.42 -34.64
N GLN A 264 -28.72 -35.47 -35.08
CA GLN A 264 -27.97 -35.55 -36.34
C GLN A 264 -27.08 -36.81 -36.42
N GLN A 265 -26.45 -37.21 -35.32
CA GLN A 265 -25.62 -38.43 -35.27
C GLN A 265 -26.44 -39.74 -35.29
N GLN A 266 -27.73 -39.71 -34.98
CA GLN A 266 -28.55 -40.92 -34.76
C GLN A 266 -29.82 -41.02 -35.61
N VAL A 267 -30.12 -40.08 -36.52
CA VAL A 267 -31.33 -40.10 -37.39
C VAL A 267 -31.53 -41.46 -38.08
N GLU A 268 -30.48 -42.07 -38.65
CA GLU A 268 -30.57 -43.38 -39.32
C GLU A 268 -30.92 -44.55 -38.37
N GLN A 269 -30.69 -44.41 -37.06
CA GLN A 269 -30.97 -45.44 -36.05
C GLN A 269 -32.30 -45.21 -35.32
N LEU A 270 -32.70 -43.95 -35.13
CA LEU A 270 -33.91 -43.57 -34.39
C LEU A 270 -35.18 -43.63 -35.25
N THR A 271 -35.07 -43.48 -36.57
CA THR A 271 -36.25 -43.31 -37.43
C THR A 271 -37.03 -44.59 -37.75
N SER A 272 -36.53 -45.80 -37.48
CA SER A 272 -37.20 -47.06 -37.83
C SER A 272 -37.95 -47.70 -36.65
N VAL A 273 -39.26 -47.44 -36.56
CA VAL A 273 -40.12 -47.87 -35.43
C VAL A 273 -40.59 -49.33 -35.57
N GLY A 274 -40.46 -49.91 -36.77
CA GLY A 274 -40.96 -51.25 -37.11
C GLY A 274 -42.08 -51.19 -38.16
N TYR A 275 -42.50 -52.36 -38.65
CA TYR A 275 -43.62 -52.53 -39.60
C TYR A 275 -43.58 -51.65 -40.88
N GLY A 276 -42.45 -51.07 -41.25
CA GLY A 276 -42.35 -50.12 -42.37
C GLY A 276 -42.82 -48.69 -42.05
N VAL A 277 -43.15 -48.40 -40.78
CA VAL A 277 -43.34 -47.04 -40.28
C VAL A 277 -41.98 -46.43 -39.98
N ALA A 278 -41.71 -45.26 -40.59
CA ALA A 278 -40.53 -44.46 -40.33
C ALA A 278 -40.92 -43.06 -39.84
N LEU A 279 -40.19 -42.54 -38.84
CA LEU A 279 -40.29 -41.15 -38.39
C LEU A 279 -39.56 -40.20 -39.34
N THR A 280 -39.95 -38.94 -39.35
CA THR A 280 -39.14 -37.85 -39.94
C THR A 280 -38.28 -37.17 -38.87
N GLU A 281 -37.30 -36.37 -39.30
CA GLU A 281 -36.45 -35.58 -38.40
C GLU A 281 -37.29 -34.60 -37.56
N ASP A 282 -38.18 -33.84 -38.21
CA ASP A 282 -39.17 -32.95 -37.56
C ASP A 282 -39.99 -33.64 -36.46
N GLU A 283 -40.38 -34.90 -36.67
CA GLU A 283 -41.17 -35.70 -35.71
C GLU A 283 -40.35 -36.22 -34.54
N VAL A 284 -39.05 -36.47 -34.75
CA VAL A 284 -38.12 -36.79 -33.66
C VAL A 284 -37.90 -35.56 -32.79
N VAL A 285 -37.76 -34.36 -33.39
CA VAL A 285 -37.69 -33.08 -32.67
C VAL A 285 -38.98 -32.80 -31.88
N GLU A 286 -40.16 -32.93 -32.51
CA GLU A 286 -41.47 -32.75 -31.83
C GLU A 286 -41.61 -33.71 -30.63
N ALA A 287 -41.14 -34.96 -30.76
CA ALA A 287 -41.10 -35.89 -29.64
C ALA A 287 -40.11 -35.46 -28.54
N PHE A 288 -38.92 -34.95 -28.89
CA PHE A 288 -37.94 -34.47 -27.89
C PHE A 288 -38.44 -33.27 -27.09
N GLU A 289 -39.11 -32.28 -27.69
CA GLU A 289 -39.70 -31.15 -26.95
C GLU A 289 -40.77 -31.58 -25.93
N ILE A 290 -41.48 -32.68 -26.21
CA ILE A 290 -42.49 -33.27 -25.30
C ILE A 290 -41.85 -34.07 -24.16
N ILE A 291 -40.70 -34.71 -24.43
CA ILE A 291 -39.93 -35.48 -23.46
C ILE A 291 -39.16 -34.55 -22.51
N ALA A 292 -38.65 -33.42 -23.01
CA ALA A 292 -37.89 -32.43 -22.25
C ALA A 292 -38.52 -31.02 -22.35
N PRO A 293 -39.67 -30.75 -21.71
CA PRO A 293 -40.31 -29.43 -21.78
C PRO A 293 -39.46 -28.31 -21.16
N ARG A 294 -39.54 -27.09 -21.71
CA ARG A 294 -38.73 -25.90 -21.29
C ARG A 294 -38.57 -25.74 -19.78
N ALA A 295 -39.68 -25.70 -19.04
CA ALA A 295 -39.67 -25.51 -17.59
C ALA A 295 -38.97 -26.66 -16.82
N TRP A 296 -39.02 -27.89 -17.35
CA TRP A 296 -38.31 -29.04 -16.76
C TRP A 296 -36.81 -29.00 -17.08
N VAL A 297 -36.43 -28.63 -18.32
CA VAL A 297 -35.02 -28.41 -18.68
C VAL A 297 -34.39 -27.31 -17.82
N GLN A 298 -35.13 -26.22 -17.59
CA GLN A 298 -34.73 -25.15 -16.67
C GLN A 298 -34.59 -25.68 -15.23
N GLU A 299 -35.59 -26.38 -14.68
CA GLU A 299 -35.53 -26.97 -13.33
C GLU A 299 -34.29 -27.87 -13.13
N GLN A 300 -34.01 -28.76 -14.09
CA GLN A 300 -32.86 -29.67 -13.98
C GLN A 300 -31.52 -28.95 -14.18
N GLY A 301 -31.40 -28.05 -15.17
CA GLY A 301 -30.13 -27.36 -15.45
C GLY A 301 -29.75 -26.33 -14.37
N LEU A 302 -30.73 -25.64 -13.77
CA LEU A 302 -30.49 -24.77 -12.61
C LEU A 302 -30.15 -25.61 -11.36
N GLY A 303 -30.72 -26.81 -11.23
CA GLY A 303 -30.39 -27.77 -10.16
C GLY A 303 -28.96 -28.32 -10.22
N VAL A 304 -28.37 -28.46 -11.42
CA VAL A 304 -26.94 -28.78 -11.59
C VAL A 304 -26.06 -27.69 -10.97
N ILE A 305 -26.44 -26.42 -11.14
CA ILE A 305 -25.69 -25.28 -10.57
C ILE A 305 -25.83 -25.27 -9.05
N ASP A 306 -27.02 -25.50 -8.50
CA ASP A 306 -27.21 -25.63 -7.04
C ASP A 306 -26.36 -26.76 -6.44
N ALA A 307 -26.26 -27.92 -7.11
CA ALA A 307 -25.38 -29.01 -6.69
C ALA A 307 -23.88 -28.69 -6.81
N LEU A 308 -23.49 -27.83 -7.77
CA LEU A 308 -22.11 -27.36 -7.92
C LEU A 308 -21.75 -26.32 -6.85
N ILE A 309 -22.66 -25.42 -6.51
CA ILE A 309 -22.51 -24.48 -5.38
C ILE A 309 -22.32 -25.28 -4.07
N ASP A 310 -23.21 -26.23 -3.79
CA ASP A 310 -23.13 -27.09 -2.59
C ASP A 310 -21.82 -27.90 -2.53
N TYR A 311 -21.25 -28.28 -3.69
CA TYR A 311 -19.92 -28.87 -3.78
C TYR A 311 -18.81 -27.86 -3.46
N LEU A 312 -18.76 -26.73 -4.15
CA LEU A 312 -17.70 -25.73 -4.03
C LEU A 312 -17.56 -25.18 -2.61
N ILE A 313 -18.68 -24.96 -1.91
CA ILE A 313 -18.70 -24.49 -0.51
C ILE A 313 -18.66 -25.62 0.54
N GLY A 314 -18.41 -26.87 0.11
CA GLY A 314 -18.14 -27.99 1.01
C GLY A 314 -19.34 -28.57 1.77
N ARG A 315 -20.59 -28.31 1.33
CA ARG A 315 -21.78 -28.99 1.88
C ARG A 315 -21.86 -30.46 1.43
N THR A 316 -21.25 -30.80 0.30
CA THR A 316 -21.07 -32.17 -0.19
C THR A 316 -19.59 -32.48 -0.46
N ASP A 317 -19.17 -33.73 -0.26
CA ASP A 317 -17.80 -34.19 -0.54
C ASP A 317 -17.58 -34.64 -1.99
N VAL A 318 -18.65 -34.88 -2.74
CA VAL A 318 -18.64 -35.42 -4.12
C VAL A 318 -19.69 -34.70 -4.95
N PHE A 319 -19.32 -34.28 -6.16
CA PHE A 319 -20.24 -33.69 -7.12
C PHE A 319 -20.97 -34.81 -7.90
N GLU A 320 -22.25 -35.00 -7.59
CA GLU A 320 -23.17 -35.91 -8.28
C GLU A 320 -24.57 -35.27 -8.32
N TYR A 321 -25.05 -34.91 -9.51
CA TYR A 321 -26.43 -34.48 -9.74
C TYR A 321 -27.19 -35.58 -10.49
N THR A 322 -28.45 -35.84 -10.13
CA THR A 322 -29.19 -37.00 -10.66
C THR A 322 -30.61 -36.65 -11.06
N VAL A 323 -30.90 -36.84 -12.35
CA VAL A 323 -32.17 -36.54 -13.01
C VAL A 323 -33.01 -37.82 -13.17
N ASP A 324 -34.21 -37.86 -12.60
CA ASP A 324 -35.18 -38.93 -12.84
C ASP A 324 -35.92 -38.70 -14.18
N LEU A 325 -35.87 -39.70 -15.06
CA LEU A 325 -36.54 -39.70 -16.36
C LEU A 325 -37.79 -40.61 -16.39
N SER A 326 -38.16 -41.27 -15.29
CA SER A 326 -39.20 -42.31 -15.28
C SER A 326 -40.55 -41.83 -15.80
N GLU A 327 -40.97 -40.61 -15.44
CA GLU A 327 -42.18 -39.98 -15.99
C GLU A 327 -41.98 -39.57 -17.45
N ARG A 328 -40.89 -38.84 -17.75
CA ARG A 328 -40.54 -38.35 -19.09
C ARG A 328 -40.50 -39.48 -20.13
N LYS A 329 -39.93 -40.63 -19.75
CA LYS A 329 -39.85 -41.91 -20.48
C LYS A 329 -41.22 -42.56 -20.69
N THR A 330 -42.15 -42.39 -19.75
CA THR A 330 -43.54 -42.86 -19.90
C THR A 330 -44.27 -41.99 -20.94
N THR A 331 -44.17 -40.66 -20.82
CA THR A 331 -44.70 -39.71 -21.82
C THR A 331 -44.10 -39.92 -23.21
N ALA A 332 -42.79 -40.23 -23.29
CA ALA A 332 -42.11 -40.61 -24.53
C ALA A 332 -42.78 -41.80 -25.23
N ALA A 333 -43.05 -42.87 -24.48
CA ALA A 333 -43.68 -44.07 -25.01
C ALA A 333 -45.10 -43.78 -25.50
N GLU A 334 -45.93 -43.11 -24.70
CA GLU A 334 -47.31 -42.75 -25.06
C GLU A 334 -47.37 -41.88 -26.33
N HIS A 335 -46.52 -40.85 -26.43
CA HIS A 335 -46.52 -39.97 -27.61
C HIS A 335 -46.04 -40.70 -28.88
N LEU A 336 -44.97 -41.50 -28.78
CA LEU A 336 -44.45 -42.27 -29.91
C LEU A 336 -45.43 -43.38 -30.34
N GLN A 337 -46.22 -43.95 -29.42
CA GLN A 337 -47.32 -44.87 -29.73
C GLN A 337 -48.41 -44.17 -30.54
N ASP A 338 -48.90 -43.02 -30.09
CA ASP A 338 -49.90 -42.23 -30.81
C ASP A 338 -49.41 -41.74 -32.18
N LEU A 339 -48.12 -41.39 -32.32
CA LEU A 339 -47.52 -41.03 -33.61
C LEU A 339 -47.40 -42.25 -34.55
N ALA A 340 -46.91 -43.38 -34.03
CA ALA A 340 -46.79 -44.61 -34.80
C ALA A 340 -48.15 -45.16 -35.24
N ARG A 341 -49.18 -45.11 -34.38
CA ARG A 341 -50.58 -45.44 -34.71
C ARG A 341 -51.14 -44.53 -35.81
N ARG A 342 -50.95 -43.20 -35.73
CA ARG A 342 -51.35 -42.25 -36.79
C ARG A 342 -50.68 -42.55 -38.14
N LYS A 343 -49.37 -42.86 -38.14
CA LYS A 343 -48.65 -43.22 -39.38
C LYS A 343 -49.05 -44.59 -39.93
N LEU A 344 -49.31 -45.57 -39.06
CA LEU A 344 -49.88 -46.86 -39.46
C LEU A 344 -51.25 -46.70 -40.12
N GLU A 345 -52.14 -45.87 -39.56
CA GLU A 345 -53.46 -45.59 -40.16
C GLU A 345 -53.33 -44.98 -41.56
N SER A 346 -52.55 -43.90 -41.70
CA SER A 346 -52.27 -43.26 -42.99
C SER A 346 -51.72 -44.24 -44.02
N THR A 347 -50.79 -45.10 -43.61
CA THR A 347 -50.18 -46.11 -44.47
C THR A 347 -51.20 -47.18 -44.89
N VAL A 348 -51.96 -47.75 -43.96
CA VAL A 348 -52.92 -48.83 -44.24
C VAL A 348 -54.11 -48.34 -45.08
N VAL A 349 -54.61 -47.12 -44.86
CA VAL A 349 -55.70 -46.53 -45.66
C VAL A 349 -55.29 -46.33 -47.13
N SER A 350 -53.99 -46.17 -47.41
CA SER A 350 -53.47 -46.06 -48.78
C SER A 350 -53.43 -47.39 -49.57
N ILE A 351 -53.56 -48.54 -48.89
CA ILE A 351 -53.39 -49.86 -49.49
C ILE A 351 -54.59 -50.22 -50.39
N PRO A 352 -54.37 -50.67 -51.65
CA PRO A 352 -55.46 -51.03 -52.55
C PRO A 352 -56.20 -52.32 -52.11
N PRO A 353 -57.49 -52.47 -52.45
CA PRO A 353 -58.20 -53.73 -52.24
C PRO A 353 -57.64 -54.85 -53.12
N CYS A 354 -57.59 -56.08 -52.62
CA CYS A 354 -57.06 -57.22 -53.38
C CYS A 354 -57.87 -57.51 -54.65
N SER A 355 -57.16 -57.61 -55.78
CA SER A 355 -57.74 -57.81 -57.11
C SER A 355 -58.05 -59.28 -57.45
N SER A 356 -57.37 -60.25 -56.81
CA SER A 356 -57.72 -61.67 -56.91
C SER A 356 -57.73 -62.40 -55.56
N PRO A 357 -58.35 -63.59 -55.48
CA PRO A 357 -58.31 -64.45 -54.29
C PRO A 357 -56.89 -64.96 -53.94
N ALA A 358 -55.98 -65.00 -54.91
CA ALA A 358 -54.59 -65.38 -54.65
C ALA A 358 -53.84 -64.25 -53.91
N ASP A 359 -54.05 -63.00 -54.33
CA ASP A 359 -53.46 -61.83 -53.68
C ASP A 359 -54.02 -61.65 -52.27
N ALA A 360 -55.32 -61.90 -52.06
CA ALA A 360 -55.93 -61.90 -50.73
C ALA A 360 -55.33 -62.96 -49.80
N LEU A 361 -54.95 -64.12 -50.32
CA LEU A 361 -54.33 -65.18 -49.52
C LEU A 361 -52.85 -64.88 -49.23
N ALA A 362 -52.14 -64.27 -50.18
CA ALA A 362 -50.79 -63.75 -49.98
C ALA A 362 -50.76 -62.60 -48.96
N ALA A 363 -51.67 -61.62 -49.05
CA ALA A 363 -51.83 -60.54 -48.08
C ALA A 363 -52.19 -61.04 -46.68
N THR A 364 -52.92 -62.16 -46.58
CA THR A 364 -53.17 -62.82 -45.29
C THR A 364 -51.90 -63.45 -44.72
N GLN A 365 -51.00 -63.98 -45.56
CA GLN A 365 -49.68 -64.45 -45.14
C GLN A 365 -48.73 -63.31 -44.79
N ASP A 366 -48.80 -62.16 -45.49
CA ASP A 366 -48.07 -60.94 -45.13
C ASP A 366 -48.45 -60.50 -43.70
N LEU A 367 -49.76 -60.45 -43.40
CA LEU A 367 -50.30 -60.18 -42.05
C LEU A 367 -49.73 -61.13 -40.98
N VAL A 368 -49.82 -62.44 -41.22
CA VAL A 368 -49.33 -63.48 -40.30
C VAL A 368 -47.79 -63.44 -40.15
N SER A 369 -47.09 -62.88 -41.13
CA SER A 369 -45.64 -62.68 -41.12
C SER A 369 -45.21 -61.31 -40.58
N GLN A 370 -46.13 -60.55 -39.98
CA GLN A 370 -45.89 -59.21 -39.42
C GLN A 370 -45.37 -58.19 -40.46
N GLN A 371 -45.84 -58.30 -41.71
CA GLN A 371 -45.51 -57.38 -42.81
C GLN A 371 -46.76 -56.63 -43.30
N ILE A 372 -46.58 -55.38 -43.75
CA ILE A 372 -47.68 -54.62 -44.38
C ILE A 372 -48.25 -55.44 -45.56
N PRO A 373 -49.57 -55.71 -45.58
CA PRO A 373 -50.18 -56.51 -46.62
C PRO A 373 -50.18 -55.77 -47.96
N ARG A 374 -49.75 -56.45 -49.03
CA ARG A 374 -49.67 -55.85 -50.38
C ARG A 374 -51.02 -55.43 -50.98
N CYS A 375 -52.13 -55.89 -50.39
CA CYS A 375 -53.48 -55.45 -50.68
C CYS A 375 -54.42 -55.79 -49.50
N ILE A 376 -55.55 -55.11 -49.34
CA ILE A 376 -56.51 -55.44 -48.27
C ILE A 376 -57.59 -56.43 -48.76
N ALA A 377 -57.60 -57.61 -48.15
CA ALA A 377 -58.60 -58.64 -48.37
C ALA A 377 -59.95 -58.21 -47.76
N GLY A 378 -60.97 -58.02 -48.60
CA GLY A 378 -62.26 -57.43 -48.19
C GLY A 378 -62.32 -55.90 -48.29
N GLY A 379 -61.23 -55.25 -48.74
CA GLY A 379 -61.17 -53.80 -48.99
C GLY A 379 -61.42 -52.94 -47.74
N GLN A 380 -61.98 -51.74 -47.94
CA GLN A 380 -62.10 -50.71 -46.90
C GLN A 380 -62.83 -51.17 -45.62
N SER A 381 -63.78 -52.11 -45.72
CA SER A 381 -64.48 -52.68 -44.56
C SER A 381 -63.63 -53.65 -43.70
N ALA A 382 -62.39 -53.95 -44.10
CA ALA A 382 -61.44 -54.75 -43.33
C ALA A 382 -60.26 -53.92 -42.77
N VAL A 383 -60.20 -52.60 -43.06
CA VAL A 383 -59.11 -51.71 -42.60
C VAL A 383 -58.97 -51.72 -41.09
N SER A 384 -60.06 -51.57 -40.33
CA SER A 384 -59.99 -51.56 -38.86
C SER A 384 -59.46 -52.87 -38.28
N LEU A 385 -59.75 -54.01 -38.90
CA LEU A 385 -59.24 -55.32 -38.46
C LEU A 385 -57.72 -55.45 -38.69
N VAL A 386 -57.17 -54.75 -39.69
CA VAL A 386 -55.73 -54.64 -39.91
C VAL A 386 -55.11 -53.68 -38.88
N LEU A 387 -55.77 -52.54 -38.60
CA LEU A 387 -55.28 -51.55 -37.63
C LEU A 387 -55.25 -52.12 -36.20
N ASP A 388 -56.31 -52.79 -35.74
CA ASP A 388 -56.34 -53.45 -34.43
C ASP A 388 -55.22 -54.50 -34.31
N ALA A 389 -55.01 -55.31 -35.35
CA ALA A 389 -54.03 -56.41 -35.35
C ALA A 389 -52.56 -55.94 -35.36
N PHE A 390 -52.27 -54.78 -35.95
CA PHE A 390 -50.92 -54.19 -35.94
C PHE A 390 -50.71 -53.17 -34.82
N GLY A 391 -51.75 -52.48 -34.33
CA GLY A 391 -51.66 -51.44 -33.31
C GLY A 391 -51.05 -51.94 -32.01
N ASP A 392 -51.62 -52.99 -31.41
CA ASP A 392 -51.11 -53.53 -30.13
C ASP A 392 -49.69 -54.11 -30.26
N ALA A 393 -49.32 -54.60 -31.45
CA ALA A 393 -47.99 -55.13 -31.73
C ALA A 393 -46.95 -54.04 -32.02
N LEU A 394 -47.38 -52.90 -32.57
CA LEU A 394 -46.59 -51.69 -32.75
C LEU A 394 -46.37 -50.99 -31.41
N ASP A 395 -47.40 -50.88 -30.57
CA ASP A 395 -47.32 -50.27 -29.25
C ASP A 395 -46.32 -51.00 -28.33
N ALA A 396 -46.37 -52.34 -28.33
CA ALA A 396 -45.42 -53.16 -27.59
C ALA A 396 -43.98 -53.02 -28.12
N GLN A 397 -43.81 -52.79 -29.43
CA GLN A 397 -42.50 -52.53 -30.03
C GLN A 397 -41.98 -51.13 -29.67
N VAL A 398 -42.83 -50.10 -29.69
CA VAL A 398 -42.49 -48.73 -29.24
C VAL A 398 -42.11 -48.73 -27.75
N ALA A 399 -42.92 -49.38 -26.90
CA ALA A 399 -42.64 -49.48 -25.47
C ALA A 399 -41.28 -50.17 -25.21
N SER A 400 -41.03 -51.30 -25.86
CA SER A 400 -39.75 -52.03 -25.74
C SER A 400 -38.55 -51.22 -26.29
N PHE A 401 -38.75 -50.43 -27.35
CA PHE A 401 -37.73 -49.52 -27.88
C PHE A 401 -37.40 -48.42 -26.85
N VAL A 402 -38.41 -47.73 -26.33
CA VAL A 402 -38.24 -46.67 -25.32
C VAL A 402 -37.65 -47.23 -24.02
N GLU A 403 -38.10 -48.41 -23.55
CA GLU A 403 -37.54 -49.08 -22.37
C GLU A 403 -36.05 -49.38 -22.49
N SER A 404 -35.59 -49.79 -23.68
CA SER A 404 -34.21 -50.23 -23.94
C SER A 404 -33.27 -49.12 -24.42
N ARG A 405 -33.79 -47.94 -24.81
CA ARG A 405 -32.99 -46.82 -25.33
C ARG A 405 -32.91 -45.62 -24.40
N ILE A 406 -33.99 -45.28 -23.68
CA ILE A 406 -33.98 -44.17 -22.72
C ILE A 406 -33.71 -44.74 -21.33
N PRO A 407 -32.65 -44.34 -20.61
CA PRO A 407 -32.45 -44.76 -19.23
C PRO A 407 -33.56 -44.18 -18.33
N SER A 408 -33.89 -44.84 -17.22
CA SER A 408 -34.90 -44.29 -16.29
C SER A 408 -34.35 -43.15 -15.42
N GLN A 409 -33.03 -42.93 -15.43
CA GLN A 409 -32.33 -41.94 -14.62
C GLN A 409 -31.00 -41.59 -15.31
N ILE A 410 -30.55 -40.33 -15.22
CA ILE A 410 -29.22 -39.89 -15.65
C ILE A 410 -28.51 -39.25 -14.46
N SER A 411 -27.31 -39.73 -14.15
CA SER A 411 -26.37 -39.10 -13.22
C SER A 411 -25.37 -38.26 -14.02
N TYR A 412 -25.09 -37.05 -13.56
CA TYR A 412 -24.01 -36.18 -14.03
C TYR A 412 -23.02 -36.02 -12.88
N SER A 413 -21.79 -36.47 -13.10
CA SER A 413 -20.77 -36.65 -12.06
C SER A 413 -19.57 -35.73 -12.24
N GLN A 414 -18.70 -35.70 -11.24
CA GLN A 414 -17.37 -35.08 -11.28
C GLN A 414 -16.58 -35.39 -12.56
N ALA A 415 -16.66 -36.63 -13.07
CA ALA A 415 -15.97 -37.06 -14.28
C ALA A 415 -16.61 -36.50 -15.57
N ASP A 416 -17.92 -36.29 -15.58
CA ASP A 416 -18.64 -35.72 -16.72
C ASP A 416 -18.40 -34.20 -16.82
N LEU A 417 -18.35 -33.51 -15.67
CA LEU A 417 -17.98 -32.09 -15.59
C LEU A 417 -16.52 -31.85 -15.99
N GLY A 418 -15.57 -32.65 -15.48
CA GLY A 418 -14.16 -32.58 -15.89
C GLY A 418 -13.90 -32.89 -17.37
N ALA A 419 -14.78 -33.69 -18.01
CA ALA A 419 -14.72 -33.95 -19.44
C ALA A 419 -15.25 -32.79 -20.31
N GLN A 420 -16.00 -31.84 -19.73
CA GLN A 420 -16.50 -30.64 -20.41
C GLN A 420 -15.60 -29.42 -20.17
N VAL A 421 -15.05 -29.26 -18.96
CA VAL A 421 -14.13 -28.15 -18.60
C VAL A 421 -12.71 -28.49 -19.06
N SER A 422 -12.51 -28.50 -20.38
CA SER A 422 -11.20 -28.63 -21.10
C SER A 422 -10.31 -29.83 -20.76
N GLY A 423 -10.77 -30.76 -19.91
CA GLY A 423 -10.05 -31.97 -19.50
C GLY A 423 -9.34 -31.89 -18.15
N ASP A 424 -9.46 -30.80 -17.39
CA ASP A 424 -8.82 -30.67 -16.07
C ASP A 424 -9.82 -30.29 -14.96
N PHE A 425 -10.18 -31.28 -14.13
CA PHE A 425 -10.96 -31.04 -12.91
C PHE A 425 -10.09 -30.44 -11.78
N GLY A 426 -8.75 -30.48 -11.88
CA GLY A 426 -7.85 -29.91 -10.88
C GLY A 426 -8.21 -28.47 -10.53
N MET A 427 -8.44 -27.63 -11.55
CA MET A 427 -8.89 -26.24 -11.40
C MET A 427 -10.17 -26.10 -10.55
N ILE A 428 -11.11 -27.05 -10.61
CA ILE A 428 -12.36 -27.02 -9.84
C ILE A 428 -12.12 -27.46 -8.38
N GLU A 429 -11.20 -28.41 -8.15
CA GLU A 429 -10.82 -28.86 -6.81
C GLU A 429 -9.90 -27.86 -6.09
N ASP A 430 -9.06 -27.15 -6.84
CA ASP A 430 -8.27 -26.03 -6.37
C ASP A 430 -9.19 -24.83 -6.07
N LEU A 431 -10.16 -24.51 -6.93
CA LEU A 431 -11.20 -23.51 -6.65
C LEU A 431 -11.97 -23.87 -5.37
N ARG A 432 -12.51 -25.09 -5.26
CA ARG A 432 -13.16 -25.62 -4.04
C ARG A 432 -12.25 -25.45 -2.81
N THR A 433 -10.96 -25.73 -2.97
CA THR A 433 -9.97 -25.60 -1.89
C THR A 433 -9.83 -24.15 -1.41
N HIS A 434 -9.74 -23.18 -2.31
CA HIS A 434 -9.68 -21.75 -1.96
C HIS A 434 -11.01 -21.23 -1.40
N VAL A 435 -12.14 -21.72 -1.89
CA VAL A 435 -13.48 -21.35 -1.42
C VAL A 435 -13.73 -21.85 0.02
N ILE A 436 -13.31 -23.08 0.35
CA ILE A 436 -13.50 -23.67 1.69
C ILE A 436 -12.46 -23.19 2.72
N LYS A 437 -11.22 -22.90 2.30
CA LYS A 437 -10.11 -22.55 3.22
C LYS A 437 -9.80 -21.06 3.30
N GLY A 438 -10.36 -20.28 2.38
CA GLY A 438 -9.94 -18.93 2.00
C GLY A 438 -8.61 -18.92 1.22
N ILE A 439 -8.38 -17.87 0.45
CA ILE A 439 -7.02 -17.51 0.00
C ILE A 439 -6.27 -16.98 1.22
N ARG A 440 -5.00 -17.35 1.39
CA ARG A 440 -4.22 -17.02 2.59
C ARG A 440 -2.96 -16.26 2.24
N PHE A 441 -2.57 -15.36 3.12
CA PHE A 441 -1.31 -14.62 3.05
C PHE A 441 -0.71 -14.48 4.44
N THR A 442 0.51 -14.95 4.61
CA THR A 442 1.22 -15.08 5.89
C THR A 442 2.54 -14.30 5.89
N ASP A 443 3.20 -14.22 7.04
CA ASP A 443 4.56 -13.67 7.15
C ASP A 443 5.56 -14.41 6.23
N GLN A 444 5.38 -15.71 6.01
CA GLN A 444 6.22 -16.48 5.08
C GLN A 444 5.96 -16.07 3.63
N ASP A 445 4.71 -15.89 3.22
CA ASP A 445 4.38 -15.45 1.86
C ASP A 445 4.92 -14.03 1.58
N LEU A 446 4.98 -13.17 2.60
CA LEU A 446 5.64 -11.86 2.53
C LEU A 446 7.17 -11.97 2.42
N ILE A 447 7.81 -12.84 3.20
CA ILE A 447 9.27 -13.10 3.11
C ILE A 447 9.63 -13.64 1.72
N ASP A 448 8.83 -14.56 1.19
CA ASP A 448 9.01 -15.14 -0.15
C ASP A 448 8.81 -14.10 -1.26
N ALA A 449 7.89 -13.14 -1.09
CA ALA A 449 7.70 -12.03 -2.03
C ALA A 449 8.79 -10.93 -1.91
N MET A 450 9.46 -10.82 -0.76
CA MET A 450 10.58 -9.87 -0.55
C MET A 450 11.94 -10.42 -0.99
N ALA A 451 12.06 -11.73 -1.23
CA ALA A 451 13.33 -12.39 -1.49
C ALA A 451 13.52 -12.83 -2.95
N ASP A 452 14.77 -12.81 -3.43
CA ASP A 452 15.12 -13.39 -4.72
C ASP A 452 14.77 -14.88 -4.76
N GLU A 453 14.03 -15.31 -5.80
CA GLU A 453 13.55 -16.69 -5.93
C GLU A 453 14.70 -17.70 -5.86
N ASN A 454 14.64 -18.63 -4.90
CA ASN A 454 15.67 -19.64 -4.58
C ASN A 454 16.98 -19.11 -3.94
N ASN A 455 17.06 -17.86 -3.50
CA ASN A 455 18.24 -17.32 -2.79
C ASN A 455 18.07 -17.36 -1.25
N PRO A 456 18.79 -18.24 -0.52
CA PRO A 456 18.66 -18.34 0.94
C PRO A 456 19.32 -17.19 1.71
N GLU A 457 20.25 -16.44 1.10
CA GLU A 457 20.83 -15.25 1.73
C GLU A 457 19.81 -14.10 1.69
N SER A 458 19.18 -13.87 0.53
CA SER A 458 18.11 -12.86 0.38
C SER A 458 16.89 -13.11 1.29
N ARG A 459 16.50 -14.37 1.52
CA ARG A 459 15.46 -14.70 2.52
C ARG A 459 15.85 -14.31 3.95
N ALA A 460 17.10 -14.55 4.33
CA ALA A 460 17.61 -14.15 5.64
C ALA A 460 17.71 -12.62 5.78
N ASP A 461 18.07 -11.91 4.71
CA ASP A 461 18.07 -10.45 4.66
C ASP A 461 16.64 -9.88 4.76
N ALA A 462 15.64 -10.52 4.14
CA ALA A 462 14.22 -10.16 4.27
C ALA A 462 13.69 -10.41 5.70
N GLU A 463 13.94 -11.59 6.28
CA GLU A 463 13.64 -11.90 7.69
C GLU A 463 14.28 -10.87 8.65
N GLN A 464 15.56 -10.53 8.43
CA GLN A 464 16.27 -9.52 9.22
C GLN A 464 15.67 -8.13 9.04
N THR A 465 15.24 -7.75 7.83
CA THR A 465 14.63 -6.45 7.54
C THR A 465 13.27 -6.31 8.23
N LEU A 466 12.39 -7.30 8.12
CA LEU A 466 11.11 -7.34 8.82
C LEU A 466 11.31 -7.30 10.34
N LYS A 467 12.32 -8.02 10.85
CA LYS A 467 12.67 -7.98 12.26
C LYS A 467 13.18 -6.61 12.72
N ILE A 468 13.98 -5.89 11.93
CA ILE A 468 14.45 -4.53 12.28
C ILE A 468 13.27 -3.54 12.37
N LEU A 469 12.22 -3.71 11.55
CA LEU A 469 11.00 -2.93 11.67
C LEU A 469 10.25 -3.26 12.97
N ALA A 470 10.08 -4.56 13.26
CA ALA A 470 9.36 -5.06 14.43
C ALA A 470 10.07 -4.78 15.78
N ASP A 471 11.39 -5.01 15.89
CA ASP A 471 12.21 -4.69 17.08
C ASP A 471 12.34 -3.16 17.29
N GLY A 472 12.08 -2.36 16.25
CA GLY A 472 12.17 -0.91 16.23
C GLY A 472 13.42 -0.41 15.50
N VAL A 473 13.26 0.60 14.64
CA VAL A 473 14.35 1.12 13.78
C VAL A 473 15.31 1.99 14.59
N ILE A 474 16.26 1.33 15.24
CA ILE A 474 17.33 1.96 16.01
C ILE A 474 18.59 2.09 15.13
N ILE A 475 19.01 3.33 14.86
CA ILE A 475 20.23 3.62 14.10
C ILE A 475 21.39 3.81 15.07
N THR A 476 22.48 3.06 14.85
CA THR A 476 23.69 3.07 15.68
C THR A 476 24.91 3.55 14.89
N GLU A 477 26.04 3.70 15.58
CA GLU A 477 27.36 3.81 14.94
C GLU A 477 27.60 2.70 13.92
N GLU A 478 27.44 1.43 14.34
CA GLU A 478 27.79 0.22 13.58
C GLU A 478 27.04 0.16 12.25
N HIS A 479 25.74 0.52 12.26
CA HIS A 479 24.90 0.58 11.06
C HIS A 479 25.38 1.61 10.03
N ILE A 480 26.13 2.65 10.44
CA ILE A 480 26.75 3.63 9.52
C ILE A 480 28.19 3.23 9.17
N THR A 481 29.00 2.77 10.13
CA THR A 481 30.42 2.45 9.87
C THR A 481 30.60 1.27 8.92
N ASP A 482 29.77 0.24 9.05
CA ASP A 482 29.99 -1.02 8.34
C ASP A 482 29.51 -0.95 6.87
N ASN A 483 28.62 0.00 6.59
CA ASN A 483 28.19 0.37 5.23
C ASN A 483 29.14 1.36 4.51
N LEU A 484 30.19 1.86 5.17
CA LEU A 484 31.18 2.74 4.54
C LEU A 484 32.38 1.97 3.98
N GLU A 485 32.76 2.30 2.74
CA GLU A 485 34.03 1.81 2.19
C GLU A 485 35.22 2.17 3.10
N PRO A 486 36.26 1.33 3.21
CA PRO A 486 37.40 1.58 4.11
C PRO A 486 38.09 2.93 3.93
N GLU A 487 38.10 3.48 2.71
CA GLU A 487 38.64 4.83 2.43
C GLU A 487 37.72 5.95 2.95
N ALA A 488 36.41 5.76 2.91
CA ALA A 488 35.42 6.68 3.47
C ALA A 488 35.40 6.62 5.00
N LEU A 489 35.43 5.42 5.59
CA LEU A 489 35.55 5.22 7.04
C LEU A 489 36.85 5.81 7.59
N GLN A 490 37.98 5.71 6.87
CA GLN A 490 39.21 6.39 7.28
C GLN A 490 39.04 7.92 7.22
N GLN A 491 38.48 8.47 6.13
CA GLN A 491 38.24 9.91 6.00
C GLN A 491 37.32 10.45 7.10
N PHE A 492 36.27 9.71 7.46
CA PHE A 492 35.38 10.04 8.56
C PHE A 492 36.11 10.07 9.92
N ASN A 493 36.91 9.05 10.22
CA ASN A 493 37.68 9.00 11.47
C ASN A 493 38.78 10.07 11.55
N ASP A 494 39.47 10.36 10.44
CA ASP A 494 40.40 11.50 10.36
C ASP A 494 39.65 12.83 10.57
N ALA A 495 38.46 13.01 9.98
CA ALA A 495 37.62 14.20 10.19
C ALA A 495 37.15 14.35 11.64
N ARG A 496 36.66 13.28 12.30
CA ARG A 496 36.29 13.23 13.72
C ARG A 496 37.46 13.66 14.62
N ASN A 497 38.67 13.17 14.32
CA ASN A 497 39.91 13.54 15.01
C ASN A 497 40.32 15.02 14.77
N TYR A 498 40.18 15.52 13.54
CA TYR A 498 40.40 16.94 13.23
C TYR A 498 39.37 17.86 13.90
N ALA A 499 38.10 17.46 14.01
CA ALA A 499 37.04 18.20 14.69
C ALA A 499 37.33 18.34 16.20
N GLY A 500 37.61 17.23 16.89
CA GLY A 500 38.04 17.25 18.29
C GLY A 500 39.31 18.08 18.52
N THR A 501 40.27 18.02 17.57
CA THR A 501 41.46 18.88 17.59
C THR A 501 41.11 20.36 17.45
N ALA A 502 40.23 20.74 16.51
CA ALA A 502 39.80 22.13 16.30
C ALA A 502 39.04 22.70 17.52
N LEU A 503 38.18 21.89 18.15
CA LEU A 503 37.50 22.22 19.41
C LEU A 503 38.50 22.48 20.56
N SER A 504 39.63 21.77 20.61
CA SER A 504 40.70 22.08 21.56
C SER A 504 41.39 23.44 21.25
N VAL A 505 41.62 23.72 19.97
CA VAL A 505 42.27 24.96 19.47
C VAL A 505 41.40 26.19 19.72
N ARG A 506 40.07 26.06 19.75
CA ARG A 506 39.11 27.12 20.13
C ARG A 506 39.51 27.84 21.42
N ARG A 507 39.94 27.10 22.46
CA ARG A 507 40.41 27.67 23.74
C ARG A 507 41.74 28.42 23.62
N LEU A 508 42.62 27.96 22.72
CA LEU A 508 43.93 28.56 22.46
C LEU A 508 43.79 29.89 21.69
N LEU A 509 42.88 29.97 20.73
CA LEU A 509 42.59 31.21 19.97
C LEU A 509 42.13 32.36 20.88
N TRP A 510 41.26 32.10 21.86
CA TRP A 510 40.86 33.10 22.84
C TRP A 510 42.03 33.62 23.69
N VAL A 511 42.97 32.74 24.08
CA VAL A 511 44.22 33.16 24.76
C VAL A 511 45.10 34.00 23.82
N LEU A 512 45.22 33.61 22.55
CA LEU A 512 46.00 34.31 21.53
C LEU A 512 45.52 35.75 21.30
N ILE A 513 44.20 36.00 21.40
CA ILE A 513 43.58 37.34 21.27
C ILE A 513 43.82 38.24 22.49
N LEU A 514 43.83 37.66 23.70
CA LEU A 514 44.02 38.44 24.92
C LEU A 514 45.46 38.99 25.05
N ILE A 515 46.45 38.34 24.44
CA ILE A 515 47.85 38.77 24.42
C ILE A 515 48.04 40.17 23.78
N PRO A 516 47.66 40.42 22.51
CA PRO A 516 47.78 41.75 21.90
C PRO A 516 46.91 42.80 22.63
N LEU A 517 45.71 42.44 23.10
CA LEU A 517 44.87 43.36 23.90
C LEU A 517 45.60 43.84 25.17
N PHE A 518 46.23 42.91 25.89
CA PHE A 518 47.03 43.21 27.10
C PHE A 518 48.24 44.09 26.76
N VAL A 519 48.96 43.81 25.66
CA VAL A 519 50.10 44.63 25.20
C VAL A 519 49.64 46.05 24.81
N ILE A 520 48.52 46.19 24.10
CA ILE A 520 47.88 47.49 23.77
C ILE A 520 47.58 48.27 25.06
N ALA A 521 46.98 47.61 26.05
CA ALA A 521 46.68 48.21 27.35
C ALA A 521 47.95 48.74 28.05
N LEU A 522 49.02 47.93 28.11
CA LEU A 522 50.30 48.31 28.72
C LEU A 522 50.99 49.48 28.00
N ILE A 523 50.92 49.54 26.66
CA ILE A 523 51.65 50.53 25.84
C ILE A 523 50.89 51.87 25.76
N GLY A 524 49.56 51.84 25.66
CA GLY A 524 48.72 53.03 25.67
C GLY A 524 48.51 53.64 27.07
N GLY A 525 48.36 52.79 28.09
CA GLY A 525 47.94 53.18 29.44
C GLY A 525 49.06 53.53 30.41
N ARG A 526 49.29 54.83 30.66
CA ARG A 526 50.10 55.30 31.80
C ARG A 526 49.32 55.19 33.12
N GLY A 527 49.30 53.97 33.68
CA GLY A 527 48.59 53.63 34.93
C GLY A 527 47.25 52.94 34.68
N TRP A 528 46.74 52.20 35.69
CA TRP A 528 45.57 51.32 35.57
C TRP A 528 44.33 51.96 34.91
N PRO A 529 43.88 53.19 35.27
CA PRO A 529 42.73 53.82 34.61
C PRO A 529 42.97 54.09 33.12
N GLY A 530 44.23 54.32 32.72
CA GLY A 530 44.62 54.44 31.32
C GLY A 530 44.69 53.10 30.59
N ARG A 531 45.09 52.02 31.27
CA ARG A 531 45.16 50.66 30.70
C ARG A 531 43.77 50.16 30.33
N LEU A 532 42.81 50.29 31.25
CA LEU A 532 41.41 49.90 31.04
C LEU A 532 40.77 50.67 29.88
N LYS A 533 41.03 51.98 29.75
CA LYS A 533 40.57 52.78 28.60
C LYS A 533 41.12 52.32 27.25
N TRP A 534 42.38 51.88 27.19
CA TRP A 534 42.94 51.35 25.94
C TRP A 534 42.48 49.93 25.64
N ALA A 535 42.37 49.05 26.65
CA ALA A 535 41.84 47.71 26.48
C ALA A 535 40.36 47.73 26.03
N GLY A 536 39.48 48.30 26.86
CA GLY A 536 38.04 48.33 26.58
C GLY A 536 37.67 49.19 25.37
N GLY A 537 38.39 50.31 25.16
CA GLY A 537 38.18 51.18 24.00
C GLY A 537 38.57 50.54 22.68
N VAL A 538 39.66 49.76 22.63
CA VAL A 538 40.02 49.02 21.41
C VAL A 538 39.12 47.80 21.22
N ALA A 539 38.80 47.06 22.29
CA ALA A 539 37.85 45.95 22.23
C ALA A 539 36.49 46.38 21.65
N ALA A 540 35.87 47.43 22.21
CA ALA A 540 34.56 47.90 21.74
C ALA A 540 34.59 48.43 20.31
N VAL A 541 35.63 49.17 19.91
CA VAL A 541 35.76 49.70 18.53
C VAL A 541 36.01 48.57 17.53
N CYS A 542 36.90 47.63 17.82
CA CYS A 542 37.14 46.48 16.93
C CYS A 542 35.92 45.55 16.86
N ALA A 543 35.20 45.34 17.97
CA ALA A 543 33.96 44.56 17.97
C ALA A 543 32.84 45.26 17.18
N LEU A 544 32.69 46.58 17.27
CA LEU A 544 31.76 47.35 16.42
C LEU A 544 32.15 47.30 14.93
N ILE A 545 33.45 47.35 14.61
CA ILE A 545 33.91 47.22 13.22
C ILE A 545 33.69 45.81 12.68
N VAL A 546 33.82 44.76 13.48
CA VAL A 546 33.50 43.39 13.06
C VAL A 546 31.99 43.17 12.96
N TYR A 547 31.18 43.63 13.93
CA TYR A 547 29.72 43.58 13.88
C TYR A 547 29.16 44.27 12.62
N GLY A 548 29.57 45.51 12.38
CA GLY A 548 29.19 46.26 11.17
C GLY A 548 29.84 45.72 9.91
N GLY A 549 31.05 45.15 10.02
CA GLY A 549 31.76 44.52 8.91
C GLY A 549 31.04 43.28 8.38
N ILE A 550 30.59 42.39 9.27
CA ILE A 550 29.77 41.22 8.90
C ILE A 550 28.45 41.70 8.27
N ALA A 551 27.73 42.62 8.93
CA ALA A 551 26.44 43.13 8.45
C ALA A 551 26.51 43.88 7.10
N VAL A 552 27.66 44.48 6.75
CA VAL A 552 27.85 45.22 5.49
C VAL A 552 28.53 44.39 4.41
N ALA A 553 29.36 43.41 4.77
CA ALA A 553 30.02 42.54 3.79
C ALA A 553 29.09 41.44 3.24
N TRP A 554 28.05 41.05 3.99
CA TRP A 554 27.13 39.99 3.58
C TRP A 554 26.37 40.31 2.28
N PRO A 555 25.76 41.50 2.08
CA PRO A 555 25.21 41.89 0.77
C PRO A 555 26.22 41.97 -0.40
N PHE A 556 27.52 41.86 -0.14
CA PHE A 556 28.57 41.73 -1.17
C PHE A 556 29.08 40.28 -1.32
N ASN A 557 28.68 39.37 -0.44
CA ASN A 557 28.86 37.92 -0.56
C ASN A 557 27.72 37.32 -1.39
N ASP A 558 26.50 37.81 -1.22
CA ASP A 558 25.33 37.44 -2.05
C ASP A 558 25.64 37.76 -3.53
N ALA A 559 26.18 38.96 -3.80
CA ALA A 559 26.74 39.37 -5.10
C ALA A 559 28.06 38.66 -5.52
N ALA A 560 28.49 37.65 -4.77
CA ALA A 560 29.56 36.71 -5.12
C ALA A 560 29.03 35.25 -5.22
N GLN A 561 27.87 34.95 -4.64
CA GLN A 561 27.11 33.72 -4.88
C GLN A 561 26.45 33.72 -6.26
N GLU A 562 26.32 34.87 -6.94
CA GLU A 562 26.05 34.95 -8.39
C GLU A 562 27.10 34.19 -9.26
N TYR A 563 28.24 33.76 -8.68
CA TYR A 563 29.23 32.87 -9.30
C TYR A 563 29.14 31.39 -8.86
N VAL A 564 28.24 31.05 -7.95
CA VAL A 564 27.86 29.68 -7.57
C VAL A 564 26.44 29.47 -8.09
N SER A 565 26.36 29.04 -9.35
CA SER A 565 25.10 28.84 -10.08
C SER A 565 24.11 27.95 -9.34
N ASP A 566 22.85 28.39 -9.32
CA ASP A 566 21.63 27.71 -8.87
C ASP A 566 21.74 26.62 -7.79
N TYR A 567 21.18 26.93 -6.62
CA TYR A 567 20.73 25.90 -5.67
C TYR A 567 19.37 25.30 -6.06
N GLY A 568 18.65 25.92 -7.00
CA GLY A 568 17.51 25.29 -7.67
C GLY A 568 17.98 24.05 -8.44
N ALA A 569 17.22 22.96 -8.36
CA ALA A 569 17.59 21.73 -9.05
C ALA A 569 17.44 21.90 -10.56
N GLU A 570 18.49 21.61 -11.35
CA GLU A 570 18.31 21.41 -12.80
C GLU A 570 17.52 20.11 -13.04
N VAL A 571 16.19 20.22 -12.97
CA VAL A 571 15.26 19.10 -13.17
C VAL A 571 15.47 18.48 -14.57
N SER A 572 15.31 17.16 -14.71
CA SER A 572 15.40 16.49 -16.03
C SER A 572 14.16 16.81 -16.90
N TYR A 573 14.22 16.50 -18.20
CA TYR A 573 13.04 16.67 -19.05
C TYR A 573 11.94 15.65 -18.71
N GLU A 574 12.33 14.42 -18.38
CA GLU A 574 11.43 13.33 -17.94
C GLU A 574 10.73 13.73 -16.63
N PHE A 575 11.47 14.09 -15.58
CA PHE A 575 10.88 14.51 -14.30
C PHE A 575 9.97 15.75 -14.42
N ARG A 576 10.15 16.64 -15.42
CA ARG A 576 9.20 17.74 -15.71
C ARG A 576 7.91 17.29 -16.39
N ALA A 577 7.91 16.16 -17.10
CA ALA A 577 6.70 15.53 -17.61
C ALA A 577 5.98 14.76 -16.50
N ASP A 578 6.76 14.06 -15.67
CA ASP A 578 6.27 13.13 -14.65
C ASP A 578 5.82 13.86 -13.36
N TYR A 579 6.43 14.99 -13.01
CA TYR A 579 6.09 15.76 -11.80
C TYR A 579 6.02 17.27 -12.07
N PRO A 580 5.02 17.77 -12.82
CA PRO A 580 4.97 19.15 -13.30
C PRO A 580 4.73 20.22 -12.20
N ARG A 581 3.91 19.97 -11.17
CA ARG A 581 3.74 20.90 -10.04
C ARG A 581 5.01 20.95 -9.19
N LEU A 582 5.56 19.79 -8.81
CA LEU A 582 6.77 19.69 -8.01
C LEU A 582 7.99 20.29 -8.74
N SER A 583 8.10 20.05 -10.05
CA SER A 583 9.17 20.66 -10.87
C SER A 583 9.11 22.18 -10.85
N ALA A 584 7.91 22.75 -11.00
CA ALA A 584 7.72 24.20 -10.95
C ALA A 584 8.06 24.80 -9.57
N GLU A 585 7.95 24.02 -8.50
CA GLU A 585 8.36 24.41 -7.15
C GLU A 585 9.87 24.25 -6.91
N LEU A 586 10.49 23.17 -7.41
CA LEU A 586 11.95 22.97 -7.33
C LEU A 586 12.75 23.96 -8.20
N GLU A 587 12.12 24.50 -9.26
CA GLU A 587 12.62 25.62 -10.07
C GLU A 587 12.20 27.00 -9.51
N SER A 588 11.44 27.05 -8.40
CA SER A 588 10.99 28.30 -7.80
C SER A 588 12.12 28.97 -7.00
N PRO A 589 12.09 30.32 -6.86
CA PRO A 589 13.03 31.02 -6.01
C PRO A 589 12.78 30.75 -4.51
N GLU A 590 11.64 30.16 -4.10
CA GLU A 590 11.30 29.98 -2.68
C GLU A 590 12.31 29.08 -1.99
N LEU A 591 12.77 27.97 -2.60
CA LEU A 591 13.83 27.13 -2.03
C LEU A 591 15.13 27.94 -1.78
N THR A 592 15.46 28.88 -2.66
CA THR A 592 16.59 29.79 -2.46
C THR A 592 16.30 30.82 -1.36
N GLU A 593 15.10 31.40 -1.29
CA GLU A 593 14.71 32.29 -0.19
C GLU A 593 14.72 31.57 1.18
N ARG A 594 14.32 30.29 1.24
CA ARG A 594 14.37 29.45 2.45
C ARG A 594 15.80 29.25 2.91
N PHE A 595 16.70 28.92 1.97
CA PHE A 595 18.14 28.85 2.25
C PHE A 595 18.72 30.21 2.69
N GLU A 596 18.31 31.32 2.07
CA GLU A 596 18.68 32.67 2.52
C GLU A 596 18.17 32.97 3.94
N ARG A 597 16.95 32.56 4.32
CA ARG A 597 16.41 32.74 5.68
C ARG A 597 17.28 32.00 6.72
N ALA A 598 17.58 30.73 6.49
CA ALA A 598 18.51 29.94 7.33
C ALA A 598 19.91 30.59 7.43
N MET A 599 20.49 30.97 6.29
CA MET A 599 21.80 31.62 6.22
C MET A 599 21.84 33.01 6.89
N ASN A 600 20.72 33.75 6.87
CA ASN A 600 20.57 35.01 7.58
C ASN A 600 20.46 34.81 9.11
N SER A 601 19.79 33.76 9.58
CA SER A 601 19.83 33.36 10.99
C SER A 601 21.27 33.04 11.45
N TRP A 602 22.00 32.25 10.65
CA TRP A 602 23.42 31.98 10.89
C TRP A 602 24.27 33.25 11.00
N GLN A 603 24.09 34.19 10.07
CA GLN A 603 24.77 35.49 10.08
C GLN A 603 24.39 36.33 11.31
N GLN A 604 23.14 36.29 11.74
CA GLN A 604 22.67 36.94 12.97
C GLN A 604 23.33 36.32 14.21
N GLY A 605 23.45 34.99 14.28
CA GLY A 605 24.24 34.29 15.29
C GLY A 605 25.70 34.75 15.33
N TRP A 606 26.37 34.78 14.17
CA TRP A 606 27.76 35.23 14.03
C TRP A 606 27.97 36.66 14.53
N ARG A 607 27.06 37.57 14.18
CA ARG A 607 27.06 38.97 14.64
C ARG A 607 26.83 39.07 16.14
N ASN A 608 25.90 38.30 16.69
CA ASN A 608 25.55 38.33 18.11
C ASN A 608 26.72 37.93 19.01
N GLN A 609 27.65 37.07 18.55
CA GLN A 609 28.89 36.74 19.27
C GLN A 609 29.74 37.98 19.64
N THR A 610 29.63 39.07 18.87
CA THR A 610 30.39 40.30 19.13
C THR A 610 29.77 41.21 20.20
N ILE A 611 28.47 41.08 20.49
CA ILE A 611 27.73 41.98 21.38
C ILE A 611 28.29 41.98 22.82
N PRO A 612 28.63 40.81 23.44
CA PRO A 612 29.31 40.78 24.74
C PRO A 612 30.65 41.54 24.77
N TRP A 613 31.37 41.58 23.65
CA TRP A 613 32.65 42.31 23.53
C TRP A 613 32.45 43.82 23.37
N ILE A 614 31.37 44.24 22.70
CA ILE A 614 30.96 45.65 22.66
C ILE A 614 30.59 46.12 24.07
N ILE A 615 29.69 45.41 24.75
CA ILE A 615 29.22 45.75 26.11
C ILE A 615 30.37 45.72 27.12
N GLY A 616 31.13 44.62 27.17
CA GLY A 616 32.28 44.46 28.07
C GLY A 616 33.40 45.47 27.82
N GLY A 617 33.65 45.81 26.55
CA GLY A 617 34.60 46.86 26.16
C GLY A 617 34.17 48.25 26.65
N ILE A 618 32.90 48.61 26.44
CA ILE A 618 32.31 49.88 26.92
C ILE A 618 32.35 49.94 28.45
N ALA A 619 31.91 48.90 29.16
CA ALA A 619 31.94 48.85 30.63
C ALA A 619 33.37 49.01 31.18
N THR A 620 34.36 48.32 30.57
CA THR A 620 35.79 48.43 30.93
C THR A 620 36.33 49.84 30.68
N TRP A 621 35.92 50.49 29.59
CA TRP A 621 36.29 51.87 29.27
C TRP A 621 35.70 52.88 30.27
N ILE A 622 34.43 52.73 30.64
CA ILE A 622 33.75 53.53 31.67
C ILE A 622 34.41 53.35 33.04
N ALA A 623 34.71 52.12 33.46
CA ALA A 623 35.43 51.85 34.70
C ALA A 623 36.81 52.53 34.74
N GLY A 624 37.55 52.49 33.62
CA GLY A 624 38.78 53.26 33.43
C GLY A 624 38.58 54.78 33.51
N PHE A 625 37.41 55.30 33.16
CA PHE A 625 37.05 56.71 33.32
C PHE A 625 36.80 57.09 34.78
N VAL A 626 35.97 56.34 35.50
CA VAL A 626 35.62 56.58 36.90
C VAL A 626 36.86 56.50 37.81
N LEU A 627 37.68 55.45 37.66
CA LEU A 627 38.94 55.31 38.42
C LEU A 627 39.93 56.44 38.13
N GLY A 628 39.91 57.00 36.91
CA GLY A 628 40.74 58.13 36.51
C GLY A 628 40.34 59.48 37.16
N LEU A 629 39.09 59.62 37.59
CA LEU A 629 38.62 60.78 38.35
C LEU A 629 39.03 60.69 39.83
N GLY A 630 38.85 59.51 40.44
CA GLY A 630 39.28 59.26 41.83
C GLY A 630 40.77 59.53 42.05
N SER A 631 41.62 59.04 41.13
CA SER A 631 43.08 59.21 41.19
C SER A 631 43.58 60.67 41.16
N LYS A 632 42.73 61.67 40.83
CA LYS A 632 43.13 63.09 40.83
C LYS A 632 42.87 63.82 42.15
N ARG A 633 42.09 63.25 43.07
CA ARG A 633 41.92 63.80 44.44
C ARG A 633 42.96 63.21 45.39
N GLY A 634 44.21 63.65 45.25
CA GLY A 634 45.31 63.23 46.12
C GLY A 634 45.08 63.68 47.57
N ILE A 635 44.97 62.71 48.49
CA ILE A 635 44.79 62.96 49.92
C ILE A 635 46.13 63.34 50.55
N SER A 636 46.32 64.61 50.89
CA SER A 636 47.46 65.07 51.70
C SER A 636 47.22 64.81 53.19
N ARG A 637 47.58 63.62 53.69
CA ARG A 637 47.71 63.37 55.13
C ARG A 637 49.10 63.77 55.62
N GLY A 638 49.17 64.80 56.46
CA GLY A 638 50.37 65.26 57.18
C GLY A 638 50.01 65.71 58.60
N LEU A 639 50.93 65.55 59.55
CA LEU A 639 50.73 65.76 61.00
C LEU A 639 50.66 67.25 61.38
N GLY A 640 50.00 67.63 62.49
CA GLY A 640 50.04 69.02 62.98
C GLY A 640 49.15 69.47 64.16
N THR A 641 49.19 68.80 65.32
CA THR A 641 49.02 69.38 66.69
C THR A 641 48.00 70.51 67.03
N VAL A 642 46.97 70.16 67.84
CA VAL A 642 46.66 70.69 69.20
C VAL A 642 45.91 72.05 69.45
N TYR A 643 44.93 71.97 70.38
CA TYR A 643 44.34 72.98 71.33
C TYR A 643 43.02 73.76 71.06
N LYS A 644 41.94 73.39 71.81
CA LYS A 644 40.72 74.16 72.26
C LYS A 644 39.76 74.79 71.21
N SER A 645 38.46 75.04 71.46
CA SER A 645 37.58 74.75 72.62
C SER A 645 36.07 74.77 72.28
N SER A 646 35.26 74.14 73.15
CA SER A 646 33.86 74.47 73.56
C SER A 646 32.65 74.34 72.61
N SER A 647 31.68 73.51 73.06
CA SER A 647 30.20 73.63 72.95
C SER A 647 29.53 73.55 71.56
N ALA A 648 28.35 72.92 71.38
CA ALA A 648 27.38 72.35 72.34
C ALA A 648 26.70 71.05 71.80
N GLU A 649 25.53 70.71 72.34
CA GLU A 649 24.54 69.67 71.92
C GLU A 649 24.08 69.82 70.43
N GLU A 650 23.39 68.88 69.76
CA GLU A 650 22.39 67.91 70.26
C GLU A 650 22.37 66.52 69.52
N LYS A 651 21.21 65.86 69.40
CA LYS A 651 21.00 64.38 69.30
C LYS A 651 20.77 63.84 67.87
N ALA A 652 20.72 62.49 67.79
CA ALA A 652 19.90 61.66 66.86
C ALA A 652 20.37 61.56 65.38
N ALA A 653 20.01 60.53 64.59
CA ALA A 653 19.59 59.13 64.90
C ALA A 653 19.76 58.23 63.65
N THR A 654 19.38 56.96 63.76
CA THR A 654 19.53 55.84 62.82
C THR A 654 18.91 55.99 61.42
N ALA A 655 19.69 55.57 60.41
CA ALA A 655 19.37 54.83 59.18
C ALA A 655 17.93 54.69 58.62
N PHE A 656 17.80 55.01 57.32
CA PHE A 656 16.88 54.49 56.28
C PHE A 656 17.46 54.98 54.93
N SER A 657 17.24 54.46 53.72
CA SER A 657 16.72 53.26 53.06
C SER A 657 16.94 53.52 51.55
N ILE A 658 16.51 52.63 50.65
CA ILE A 658 16.55 52.88 49.19
C ILE A 658 15.19 53.44 48.72
N PRO A 659 15.14 54.44 47.82
CA PRO A 659 13.90 54.94 47.20
C PRO A 659 13.61 54.31 45.82
N GLU A 660 12.32 54.21 45.53
CA GLU A 660 11.65 53.75 44.30
C GLU A 660 11.11 54.97 43.50
N LYS A 661 10.97 54.88 42.15
CA LYS A 661 9.86 55.42 41.31
C LYS A 661 10.11 55.43 39.79
N TRP A 662 9.07 55.82 39.03
CA TRP A 662 8.96 56.09 37.58
C TRP A 662 8.79 54.79 36.76
N SER A 663 7.65 54.46 36.09
CA SER A 663 6.45 55.23 35.64
C SER A 663 6.78 56.32 34.60
N ASP A 664 5.97 56.66 33.57
CA ASP A 664 4.57 56.39 33.13
C ASP A 664 4.58 56.43 31.56
N ASP A 665 3.63 56.04 30.69
CA ASP A 665 2.27 55.43 30.74
C ASP A 665 1.81 55.00 29.30
N THR A 666 1.04 53.91 29.06
CA THR A 666 0.10 53.75 27.88
C THR A 666 -0.83 52.51 27.93
N GLU A 667 -2.15 52.72 27.79
CA GLU A 667 -3.19 51.70 27.49
C GLU A 667 -4.05 52.16 26.30
N GLU A 668 -4.66 51.22 25.56
CA GLU A 668 -6.00 51.23 24.92
C GLU A 668 -6.02 50.18 23.77
N ALA A 669 -7.07 49.36 23.54
CA ALA A 669 -8.28 49.08 24.32
C ALA A 669 -8.84 47.69 23.98
N ARG A 670 -9.62 47.10 24.90
CA ARG A 670 -10.53 45.96 24.66
C ARG A 670 -11.92 46.31 25.21
N ALA A 671 -12.98 45.74 24.66
CA ALA A 671 -14.36 45.93 25.10
C ALA A 671 -15.07 44.59 25.30
N ASP A 672 -16.00 44.54 26.25
CA ASP A 672 -16.51 43.33 26.88
C ASP A 672 -17.51 42.50 26.05
N ALA A 673 -17.55 41.19 26.34
CA ALA A 673 -18.79 40.42 26.34
C ALA A 673 -18.75 39.29 27.40
N GLN A 674 -19.67 39.35 28.37
CA GLN A 674 -20.07 38.23 29.25
C GLN A 674 -21.02 37.31 28.43
N ILE A 675 -21.49 36.12 28.84
CA ILE A 675 -21.63 35.41 30.13
C ILE A 675 -21.60 33.90 29.77
N LEU A 676 -21.08 32.96 30.58
CA LEU A 676 -21.82 32.11 31.53
C LEU A 676 -20.88 31.08 32.15
N ALA A 677 -21.27 30.52 33.30
CA ALA A 677 -20.68 29.33 33.90
C ALA A 677 -21.80 28.46 34.46
N ASP A 678 -21.64 27.13 34.37
CA ASP A 678 -22.49 26.14 35.04
C ASP A 678 -21.60 25.09 35.73
N GLU A 679 -22.16 24.44 36.74
CA GLU A 679 -21.48 23.68 37.80
C GLU A 679 -21.98 22.21 37.82
N PRO A 680 -21.10 21.20 37.99
CA PRO A 680 -21.53 19.82 38.22
C PRO A 680 -21.61 19.46 39.72
N GLU A 681 -22.81 19.10 40.19
CA GLU A 681 -23.01 18.54 41.54
C GLU A 681 -22.42 17.12 41.69
N ILE A 682 -22.10 16.75 42.93
CA ILE A 682 -21.76 15.38 43.37
C ILE A 682 -22.96 14.80 44.14
N LEU A 683 -23.30 13.52 43.94
CA LEU A 683 -23.96 12.68 44.97
C LEU A 683 -23.83 11.17 44.70
N ASP A 684 -23.96 10.37 45.77
CA ASP A 684 -23.61 8.94 45.84
C ASP A 684 -24.71 7.94 45.38
N GLY A 685 -24.34 6.66 45.15
CA GLY A 685 -25.26 5.63 44.59
C GLY A 685 -24.93 4.13 44.78
N GLU A 686 -24.25 3.76 45.87
CA GLU A 686 -24.04 2.40 46.44
C GLU A 686 -24.94 1.21 45.97
N GLN A 687 -24.36 0.08 45.48
CA GLN A 687 -24.47 -1.30 46.07
C GLN A 687 -23.81 -2.47 45.27
N ALA A 688 -23.47 -3.55 45.99
CA ALA A 688 -23.16 -4.94 45.53
C ALA A 688 -24.08 -5.91 46.36
N PRO A 689 -24.06 -7.29 46.35
CA PRO A 689 -23.01 -8.27 45.96
C PRO A 689 -23.59 -9.58 45.26
N PRO A 690 -23.19 -10.86 45.53
CA PRO A 690 -22.00 -11.58 45.04
C PRO A 690 -22.18 -13.06 44.52
N ALA A 691 -21.06 -13.63 44.02
CA ALA A 691 -20.52 -15.00 44.23
C ALA A 691 -21.07 -16.29 43.52
N SER A 692 -20.22 -16.85 42.66
CA SER A 692 -19.85 -18.28 42.47
C SER A 692 -18.57 -18.32 41.58
N GLY A 693 -17.73 -19.36 41.49
CA GLY A 693 -17.69 -20.69 42.13
C GLY A 693 -17.09 -21.71 41.14
N ASP A 694 -16.24 -22.64 41.62
CA ASP A 694 -15.74 -23.85 40.92
C ASP A 694 -14.76 -23.57 39.72
N ASP A 695 -13.83 -24.44 39.28
CA ASP A 695 -12.97 -25.46 39.93
C ASP A 695 -11.73 -25.79 39.03
N GLU A 696 -10.75 -26.57 39.53
CA GLU A 696 -9.56 -27.11 38.82
C GLU A 696 -9.89 -28.18 37.73
N PRO A 697 -8.98 -28.63 36.81
CA PRO A 697 -7.52 -28.83 36.99
C PRO A 697 -6.55 -28.63 35.76
N GLU A 698 -5.27 -28.95 35.98
CA GLU A 698 -4.17 -29.09 34.99
C GLU A 698 -4.38 -30.20 33.93
N PRO A 699 -3.54 -30.21 32.86
CA PRO A 699 -3.01 -31.46 32.33
C PRO A 699 -1.47 -31.53 32.23
N THR A 700 -0.89 -32.29 33.16
CA THR A 700 0.31 -33.16 33.07
C THR A 700 1.19 -33.16 31.79
N VAL A 701 2.51 -33.04 32.00
CA VAL A 701 3.59 -33.34 31.03
C VAL A 701 3.53 -34.79 30.51
N VAL A 702 3.79 -34.98 29.21
CA VAL A 702 4.16 -36.29 28.63
C VAL A 702 5.49 -36.17 27.89
N GLN A 703 6.52 -36.85 28.38
CA GLN A 703 7.74 -37.14 27.60
C GLN A 703 7.53 -38.44 26.80
N SER A 704 8.08 -38.51 25.60
CA SER A 704 8.24 -39.77 24.85
C SER A 704 9.57 -39.76 24.11
N ASP A 705 10.52 -40.59 24.57
CA ASP A 705 11.72 -40.92 23.80
C ASP A 705 11.33 -41.65 22.49
N GLY A 706 12.12 -41.51 21.42
CA GLY A 706 11.68 -41.97 20.08
C GLY A 706 12.72 -42.11 18.96
N GLU A 707 14.02 -42.07 19.23
CA GLU A 707 15.03 -42.56 18.26
C GLU A 707 14.90 -44.10 18.11
N PRO A 708 15.15 -44.71 16.93
CA PRO A 708 16.55 -44.79 16.45
C PRO A 708 16.82 -44.93 14.93
N SER A 709 18.12 -44.80 14.62
CA SER A 709 18.91 -45.54 13.61
C SER A 709 18.71 -45.30 12.09
N ASP A 710 19.78 -44.75 11.50
CA ASP A 710 20.54 -45.28 10.34
C ASP A 710 19.78 -46.05 9.22
N GLU A 711 19.72 -45.46 8.02
CA GLU A 711 20.14 -46.18 6.82
C GLU A 711 20.67 -45.27 5.68
N LYS A 712 21.72 -45.74 5.00
CA LYS A 712 22.36 -45.17 3.80
C LYS A 712 23.04 -46.34 3.06
N PRO A 713 22.69 -46.66 1.80
CA PRO A 713 23.17 -45.92 0.62
C PRO A 713 22.02 -45.71 -0.42
N GLU A 714 22.17 -45.45 -1.73
CA GLU A 714 23.29 -45.57 -2.68
C GLU A 714 23.03 -44.71 -3.95
N SER A 715 24.07 -44.33 -4.69
CA SER A 715 23.96 -43.73 -6.04
C SER A 715 24.35 -44.79 -7.08
N PRO A 716 23.75 -44.83 -8.30
CA PRO A 716 24.30 -44.08 -9.45
C PRO A 716 23.22 -43.83 -10.57
N PRO A 717 23.56 -43.58 -11.86
CA PRO A 717 24.77 -43.01 -12.48
C PRO A 717 24.48 -41.71 -13.27
N ALA A 718 25.53 -41.08 -13.82
CA ALA A 718 25.42 -40.07 -14.87
C ALA A 718 25.51 -40.71 -16.28
N GLU A 719 24.86 -40.10 -17.27
CA GLU A 719 24.95 -40.47 -18.69
C GLU A 719 25.56 -39.32 -19.52
N LYS A 720 25.89 -39.56 -20.80
CA LYS A 720 26.61 -38.63 -21.68
C LYS A 720 25.93 -38.49 -23.03
N GLU A 721 25.98 -37.30 -23.60
CA GLU A 721 26.09 -36.99 -25.03
C GLU A 721 26.27 -35.45 -25.13
N GLU A 722 26.81 -34.81 -26.16
CA GLU A 722 27.81 -35.07 -27.21
C GLU A 722 27.99 -33.69 -27.90
N GLN A 723 29.15 -33.38 -28.47
CA GLN A 723 29.32 -32.19 -29.32
C GLN A 723 29.26 -32.58 -30.81
N PRO A 724 28.59 -31.75 -31.64
CA PRO A 724 29.24 -31.22 -32.84
C PRO A 724 28.94 -29.72 -33.00
N SER A 725 29.95 -28.84 -32.94
CA SER A 725 30.83 -28.45 -34.06
C SER A 725 30.19 -27.52 -35.10
N ASP A 726 30.66 -26.28 -35.10
CA ASP A 726 30.62 -25.23 -36.11
C ASP A 726 30.12 -25.61 -37.53
N ASN A 727 29.24 -24.76 -38.10
CA ASN A 727 29.56 -24.22 -39.42
C ASN A 727 28.95 -22.84 -39.72
N GLU A 728 29.86 -21.92 -40.02
CA GLU A 728 29.75 -20.61 -40.65
C GLU A 728 28.92 -20.60 -41.97
N SER A 729 28.07 -19.58 -42.18
CA SER A 729 27.70 -19.01 -43.50
C SER A 729 26.90 -17.71 -43.36
N ASP A 730 27.24 -16.71 -44.18
CA ASP A 730 26.53 -15.42 -44.30
C ASP A 730 25.13 -15.54 -44.93
N GLU A 731 24.20 -14.64 -44.58
CA GLU A 731 23.63 -13.73 -45.59
C GLU A 731 22.93 -12.48 -45.00
N LYS A 732 23.39 -11.30 -45.44
CA LYS A 732 22.68 -10.01 -45.43
C LYS A 732 23.02 -9.38 -46.80
N PRO A 733 22.09 -8.74 -47.54
CA PRO A 733 21.74 -7.34 -47.21
C PRO A 733 20.29 -6.93 -47.56
N ASP A 734 19.97 -5.65 -47.30
CA ASP A 734 18.95 -4.76 -47.91
C ASP A 734 17.49 -5.26 -48.16
N GLY A 735 16.43 -4.52 -47.83
CA GLY A 735 16.33 -3.18 -47.25
C GLY A 735 15.05 -2.44 -47.71
N SER A 736 14.95 -1.13 -47.39
CA SER A 736 14.05 -0.14 -48.02
C SER A 736 12.54 -0.12 -47.70
N SER A 737 12.17 0.87 -46.87
CA SER A 737 11.17 1.93 -47.18
C SER A 737 9.65 1.72 -46.98
N ILE A 738 9.13 2.47 -45.99
CA ILE A 738 7.86 3.25 -46.00
C ILE A 738 6.54 2.50 -46.22
N GLY A 739 5.71 2.52 -45.18
CA GLY A 739 4.25 2.38 -45.22
C GLY A 739 3.66 3.28 -44.14
#